data_AF-A0A3N0YQJ0-F1
#
_entry.id   AF-A0A3N0YQJ0-F1
#
_cell.length_a   1.000
_cell.length_b   1.000
_cell.length_c   1.000
_cell.angle_alpha   90.00
_cell.angle_beta   90.00
_cell.angle_gamma   90.00
#
_symmetry.space_group_name_H-M   'P 1'
#
loop_
_entity.id
_entity.type
_entity.pdbx_description
1 polymer ?
#
loop_
_entity_poly.entity_id
_entity_poly.type
_entity_poly.pdbx_seq_one_letter_code
_entity_poly.pdbx_strand_id
1 'polypeptide(L)'
;MVGLSFSKLARPTIPAIAHYFGTKGRYEEVNPHLLDDILFVNRSLLAPPSPDCRGIHVVSVIRHGTRYPTTKNVKRIARLFDLVMSDTSDSASRLNDIKTWKMWYTEDMDGRLVEKGRDDHRHLAMRLARSFPTLISEDHLRANRIEFITSSKHRCVDSVKAFQEGLHRLWDVQDMDYKHYVDDSLMRFFDHCERFVESVENNKTALKEVERFKSSAEMDALRRKLSNRLEIPYNQITPEMAEAVFFLCSYEFAIKSENSPWCDLLDESDAQVLEYKNDLKQYWKRGYGHDINRKSSCPLFHDIFKRLDKVANDYRFGGVKKTATIQVGHAETLLPLLSLMAFFKDEKPLTAENFSSQHNRTFRSSQIVPYAANLVFVLYECSDGLRVQLFLNEKPMTFPSINHSAPLYETDIQRATNVVYQAHHVSRSKRGQVVGTRGGFRGCTVWLTGLSGAGKTTIGFALEEYLVSHAIPCYSLDGDNIRHGLNKNLGFTATDREENIRRIAEVAKLFADAGLVCITSFISPFTKDRNDARKIHENAGLPFFEVFVNAPLEVCESRDVKGLYKKARAGEIKGFTGIDSDYEKPEAPELVLKTGELTVNDCIHQLVDLLKEQDIVPTGVTEEVNELFVPENKLDLVLSDANILPTVTITELDLQWVQVLAEGWATPLRGFMREREFLQVLHFGTLLDGGIINMSVPIVLPVSKEDKERLDGYTAFALEFKGQKVAIMRNPEFYEHRKEERCARQWGTTCPQHPYIKMAMESGDWLAGGDLEVFERLRWNDGLDQYRLTPRELRQKFKEMRADAIFAFQLRNPVHNGHALLMQDTKRRLLERGYKKPVLLLHPLGGWTKEDDVPLDWRMKQHAAVLEEGVLDPENTIVAIFPSPMMYAGPTEVQWHCRARMIAGANFYIVGRDPAGMPHPETKKDLYEPTHGGKVLTMAPGLTSLEIIPFRVAAYNRVKKAMDFYDKERHGEFEFISGTKMRSLARSGENPPDGFMAPKAWKVLAEYYSSLQKDQ
;
A
#
# COMPACT_ATOMS: atom_id res chain seq x y z
N MET A 1 -51.54 48.36 0.14
CA MET A 1 -51.87 49.29 -0.95
C MET A 1 -51.58 50.72 -0.48
N VAL A 2 -50.37 51.22 -0.74
CA VAL A 2 -50.04 52.65 -0.84
C VAL A 2 -48.99 52.71 -1.95
N GLY A 3 -49.39 53.23 -3.11
CA GLY A 3 -48.54 53.28 -4.30
C GLY A 3 -47.56 54.43 -4.20
N LEU A 4 -46.27 54.12 -4.17
CA LEU A 4 -45.22 55.08 -4.51
C LEU A 4 -44.86 54.87 -5.98
N SER A 5 -45.29 55.83 -6.79
CA SER A 5 -44.92 56.00 -8.19
C SER A 5 -43.40 56.19 -8.30
N PHE A 6 -42.68 55.15 -8.71
CA PHE A 6 -41.34 55.32 -9.24
C PHE A 6 -41.46 55.98 -10.62
N SER A 7 -41.10 57.26 -10.68
CA SER A 7 -40.80 57.97 -11.91
C SER A 7 -39.89 57.10 -12.79
N LYS A 8 -40.24 56.94 -14.08
CA LYS A 8 -39.32 56.40 -15.10
C LYS A 8 -38.04 57.25 -15.11
N LEU A 9 -37.05 56.85 -14.32
CA LEU A 9 -35.69 57.35 -14.44
C LEU A 9 -35.21 56.97 -15.84
N ALA A 10 -34.68 57.94 -16.57
CA ALA A 10 -34.01 57.70 -17.84
C ALA A 10 -33.00 56.55 -17.63
N ARG A 11 -33.06 55.50 -18.46
CA ARG A 11 -32.11 54.39 -18.35
C ARG A 11 -30.69 54.99 -18.42
N PRO A 12 -29.81 54.70 -17.44
CA PRO A 12 -28.44 55.17 -17.51
C PRO A 12 -27.83 54.69 -18.82
N THR A 13 -27.10 55.57 -19.52
CA THR A 13 -26.29 55.18 -20.67
C THR A 13 -25.19 54.25 -20.17
N ILE A 14 -25.37 52.94 -20.38
CA ILE A 14 -24.40 51.91 -20.01
C ILE A 14 -23.30 51.90 -21.07
N PRO A 15 -22.00 52.07 -20.71
CA PRO A 15 -20.90 51.95 -21.65
C PRO A 15 -20.94 50.58 -22.33
N ALA A 16 -20.73 50.53 -23.65
CA ALA A 16 -20.71 49.27 -24.42
C ALA A 16 -19.65 48.27 -23.92
N ILE A 17 -18.65 48.76 -23.18
CA ILE A 17 -17.53 47.99 -22.63
C ILE A 17 -17.71 47.64 -21.14
N ALA A 18 -18.87 47.91 -20.53
CA ALA A 18 -19.06 47.78 -19.08
C ALA A 18 -18.84 46.36 -18.53
N HIS A 19 -19.16 45.33 -19.31
CA HIS A 19 -18.96 43.93 -18.92
C HIS A 19 -17.48 43.50 -18.86
N TYR A 20 -16.56 44.35 -19.34
CA TYR A 20 -15.11 44.09 -19.31
C TYR A 20 -14.39 44.71 -18.10
N PHE A 21 -15.07 45.50 -17.25
CA PHE A 21 -14.45 46.29 -16.17
C PHE A 21 -13.78 45.49 -15.03
N GLY A 22 -13.64 44.17 -15.17
CA GLY A 22 -12.94 43.32 -14.23
C GLY A 22 -13.48 43.49 -12.81
N THR A 23 -12.57 43.58 -11.84
CA THR A 23 -12.95 43.84 -10.44
C THR A 23 -13.56 45.22 -10.17
N LYS A 24 -13.77 46.08 -11.17
CA LYS A 24 -14.35 47.42 -11.03
C LYS A 24 -15.76 47.53 -11.62
N GLY A 25 -16.33 46.44 -12.13
CA GLY A 25 -17.71 46.40 -12.61
C GLY A 25 -18.74 46.52 -11.49
N ARG A 26 -19.92 47.02 -11.85
CA ARG A 26 -21.10 47.03 -10.99
C ARG A 26 -21.69 45.62 -10.88
N TYR A 27 -22.44 45.38 -9.82
CA TYR A 27 -23.07 44.08 -9.59
C TYR A 27 -24.16 43.77 -10.63
N GLU A 28 -24.86 44.81 -11.07
CA GLU A 28 -25.94 44.76 -12.07
C GLU A 28 -25.45 44.28 -13.45
N GLU A 29 -24.17 44.45 -13.78
CA GLU A 29 -23.64 43.95 -15.07
C GLU A 29 -23.54 42.41 -15.10
N VAL A 30 -23.42 41.78 -13.93
CA VAL A 30 -23.45 40.30 -13.80
C VAL A 30 -24.88 39.81 -13.58
N ASN A 31 -25.79 40.70 -13.15
CA ASN A 31 -27.21 40.44 -12.91
C ASN A 31 -28.10 41.49 -13.60
N PRO A 32 -28.24 41.46 -14.94
CA PRO A 32 -28.88 42.55 -15.71
C PRO A 32 -30.34 42.83 -15.36
N HIS A 33 -31.05 41.83 -14.83
CA HIS A 33 -32.44 41.98 -14.37
C HIS A 33 -32.60 43.00 -13.22
N LEU A 34 -31.52 43.29 -12.49
CA LEU A 34 -31.51 44.28 -11.42
C LEU A 34 -31.59 45.73 -11.93
N LEU A 35 -31.38 45.95 -13.23
CA LEU A 35 -31.56 47.26 -13.86
C LEU A 35 -33.04 47.66 -13.94
N ASP A 36 -33.94 46.69 -14.06
CA ASP A 36 -35.38 46.93 -14.12
C ASP A 36 -36.02 46.85 -12.71
N ASP A 37 -35.55 45.93 -11.85
CA ASP A 37 -35.96 45.83 -10.44
C ASP A 37 -34.76 45.44 -9.55
N ILE A 38 -34.21 46.43 -8.83
CA ILE A 38 -33.01 46.28 -7.99
C ILE A 38 -33.19 45.32 -6.81
N LEU A 39 -34.44 45.00 -6.44
CA LEU A 39 -34.80 44.07 -5.37
C LEU A 39 -35.41 42.76 -5.90
N PHE A 40 -35.30 42.50 -7.21
CA PHE A 40 -35.76 41.28 -7.85
C PHE A 40 -35.05 40.06 -7.26
N VAL A 41 -35.81 39.00 -7.01
CA VAL A 41 -35.29 37.70 -6.55
C VAL A 41 -35.90 36.59 -7.39
N ASN A 42 -35.05 35.85 -8.11
CA ASN A 42 -35.50 34.69 -8.88
C ASN A 42 -35.67 33.47 -7.95
N ARG A 43 -36.85 33.34 -7.34
CA ARG A 43 -37.16 32.24 -6.42
C ARG A 43 -36.98 30.85 -7.05
N SER A 44 -37.13 30.72 -8.37
CA SER A 44 -36.96 29.43 -9.06
C SER A 44 -35.50 28.95 -9.07
N LEU A 45 -34.53 29.87 -9.18
CA LEU A 45 -33.10 29.55 -9.16
C LEU A 45 -32.56 29.34 -7.73
N LEU A 46 -33.31 29.81 -6.74
CA LEU A 46 -32.97 29.75 -5.32
C LEU A 46 -33.82 28.71 -4.57
N ALA A 47 -34.54 27.87 -5.31
CA ALA A 47 -35.35 26.81 -4.74
C ALA A 47 -34.47 25.79 -4.00
N PRO A 48 -34.97 25.19 -2.90
CA PRO A 48 -34.30 24.08 -2.26
C PRO A 48 -34.06 22.91 -3.23
N PRO A 49 -33.09 22.03 -2.94
CA PRO A 49 -32.75 20.89 -3.81
C PRO A 49 -33.94 19.98 -4.15
N SER A 50 -34.88 19.83 -3.21
CA SER A 50 -36.14 19.12 -3.38
C SER A 50 -37.23 19.74 -2.50
N PRO A 51 -38.53 19.47 -2.75
CA PRO A 51 -39.64 20.09 -2.00
C PRO A 51 -39.64 19.78 -0.50
N ASP A 52 -39.04 18.67 -0.08
CA ASP A 52 -38.88 18.24 1.30
C ASP A 52 -37.66 18.86 2.01
N CYS A 53 -36.79 19.57 1.28
CA CYS A 53 -35.62 20.21 1.86
C CYS A 53 -35.96 21.53 2.56
N ARG A 54 -35.51 21.68 3.81
CA ARG A 54 -35.61 22.91 4.60
C ARG A 54 -34.23 23.49 4.89
N GLY A 55 -34.04 24.78 4.59
CA GLY A 55 -32.79 25.47 4.92
C GLY A 55 -32.64 25.61 6.44
N ILE A 56 -31.48 25.22 6.98
CA ILE A 56 -31.15 25.30 8.41
C ILE A 56 -30.03 26.30 8.73
N HIS A 57 -29.16 26.62 7.77
CA HIS A 57 -28.13 27.66 7.93
C HIS A 57 -27.64 28.23 6.60
N VAL A 58 -27.24 29.51 6.62
CA VAL A 58 -26.61 30.18 5.48
C VAL A 58 -25.29 30.87 5.87
N VAL A 59 -24.22 30.61 5.13
CA VAL A 59 -22.94 31.34 5.24
C VAL A 59 -22.72 32.12 3.96
N SER A 60 -22.50 33.43 4.06
CA SER A 60 -22.30 34.32 2.91
C SER A 60 -20.98 35.07 3.03
N VAL A 61 -20.08 34.87 2.07
CA VAL A 61 -18.85 35.64 1.90
C VAL A 61 -19.08 36.69 0.82
N ILE A 62 -19.00 37.97 1.18
CA ILE A 62 -19.41 39.08 0.32
C ILE A 62 -18.22 40.03 0.14
N ARG A 63 -17.98 40.48 -1.08
CA ARG A 63 -17.05 41.57 -1.36
C ARG A 63 -17.66 42.92 -0.99
N HIS A 64 -16.87 43.85 -0.47
CA HIS A 64 -17.31 45.22 -0.25
C HIS A 64 -17.96 45.87 -1.50
N GLY A 65 -18.83 46.84 -1.27
CA GLY A 65 -19.54 47.57 -2.32
C GLY A 65 -18.64 48.52 -3.11
N THR A 66 -19.25 49.25 -4.03
CA THR A 66 -18.60 50.26 -4.87
C THR A 66 -17.84 51.30 -4.03
N ARG A 67 -16.65 51.69 -4.49
CA ARG A 67 -15.75 52.60 -3.75
C ARG A 67 -15.01 53.56 -4.68
N TYR A 68 -14.55 54.67 -4.12
CA TYR A 68 -13.64 55.59 -4.80
C TYR A 68 -12.32 54.90 -5.15
N PRO A 69 -11.54 55.37 -6.15
CA PRO A 69 -10.18 54.91 -6.41
C PRO A 69 -9.27 55.03 -5.18
N THR A 70 -8.21 54.22 -5.12
CA THR A 70 -7.16 54.38 -4.09
C THR A 70 -6.23 55.54 -4.46
N THR A 71 -5.51 56.12 -3.50
CA THR A 71 -4.59 57.25 -3.75
C THR A 71 -3.58 56.94 -4.87
N LYS A 72 -3.09 55.69 -4.93
CA LYS A 72 -2.21 55.23 -6.03
C LYS A 72 -2.85 55.36 -7.40
N ASN A 73 -4.14 55.04 -7.52
CA ASN A 73 -4.88 55.16 -8.77
C ASN A 73 -5.27 56.61 -9.06
N VAL A 74 -5.66 57.40 -8.05
CA VAL A 74 -5.92 58.84 -8.21
C VAL A 74 -4.69 59.55 -8.79
N LYS A 75 -3.48 59.28 -8.26
CA LYS A 75 -2.23 59.85 -8.81
C LYS A 75 -1.96 59.45 -10.26
N ARG A 76 -2.31 58.23 -10.65
CA ARG A 76 -2.14 57.77 -12.05
C ARG A 76 -3.13 58.46 -12.98
N ILE A 77 -4.38 58.58 -12.54
CA ILE A 77 -5.44 59.28 -13.25
C ILE A 77 -5.09 60.77 -13.39
N ALA A 78 -4.61 61.42 -12.33
CA ALA A 78 -4.20 62.82 -12.36
C ALA A 78 -3.10 63.07 -13.40
N ARG A 79 -2.05 62.24 -13.43
CA ARG A 79 -0.98 62.39 -14.45
C ARG A 79 -1.49 62.25 -15.88
N LEU A 80 -2.42 61.32 -16.12
CA LEU A 80 -3.05 61.17 -17.43
C LEU A 80 -3.88 62.41 -17.76
N PHE A 81 -4.69 62.88 -16.82
CA PHE A 81 -5.51 64.08 -16.98
C PHE A 81 -4.66 65.31 -17.29
N ASP A 82 -3.62 65.57 -16.50
CA ASP A 82 -2.69 66.69 -16.69
C ASP A 82 -2.03 66.63 -18.07
N LEU A 83 -1.61 65.43 -18.50
CA LEU A 83 -1.01 65.23 -19.81
C LEU A 83 -1.99 65.59 -20.94
N VAL A 84 -3.23 65.11 -20.87
CA VAL A 84 -4.29 65.42 -21.86
C VAL A 84 -4.64 66.91 -21.85
N MET A 85 -4.63 67.57 -20.69
CA MET A 85 -4.92 69.01 -20.59
C MET A 85 -3.74 69.88 -21.06
N SER A 86 -2.50 69.41 -20.96
CA SER A 86 -1.28 70.19 -21.29
C SER A 86 -0.89 70.21 -22.77
N ASP A 87 -1.24 69.17 -23.54
CA ASP A 87 -0.66 68.92 -24.88
C ASP A 87 -1.64 69.17 -26.05
N THR A 88 -2.82 69.76 -25.78
CA THR A 88 -3.84 69.93 -26.83
C THR A 88 -3.86 71.34 -27.42
N SER A 89 -3.63 71.44 -28.74
CA SER A 89 -3.91 72.64 -29.52
C SER A 89 -5.42 72.94 -29.53
N ASP A 90 -5.79 74.22 -29.67
CA ASP A 90 -7.18 74.73 -29.62
C ASP A 90 -8.10 74.23 -30.76
N SER A 91 -7.65 73.28 -31.60
CA SER A 91 -8.28 72.96 -32.89
C SER A 91 -9.04 71.63 -32.97
N ALA A 92 -8.99 70.75 -31.95
CA ALA A 92 -9.59 69.42 -32.04
C ALA A 92 -11.01 69.34 -31.43
N SER A 93 -12.05 69.32 -32.28
CA SER A 93 -13.46 69.17 -31.88
C SER A 93 -13.82 67.82 -31.24
N ARG A 94 -12.97 66.80 -31.40
CA ARG A 94 -13.20 65.42 -30.94
C ARG A 94 -12.96 65.19 -29.45
N LEU A 95 -12.23 66.08 -28.76
CA LEU A 95 -11.91 65.95 -27.33
C LEU A 95 -12.73 66.91 -26.45
N ASN A 96 -13.72 67.61 -27.00
CA ASN A 96 -14.49 68.62 -26.27
C ASN A 96 -15.16 68.09 -25.00
N ASP A 97 -15.71 66.87 -25.04
CA ASP A 97 -16.37 66.26 -23.89
C ASP A 97 -15.37 65.88 -22.78
N ILE A 98 -14.14 65.49 -23.15
CA ILE A 98 -13.05 65.24 -22.20
C ILE A 98 -12.47 66.55 -21.65
N LYS A 99 -12.38 67.61 -22.47
CA LYS A 99 -11.93 68.95 -22.04
C LYS A 99 -12.89 69.61 -21.04
N THR A 100 -14.19 69.33 -21.14
CA THR A 100 -15.20 69.82 -20.19
C THR A 100 -15.30 68.95 -18.93
N TRP A 101 -14.75 67.74 -18.96
CA TRP A 101 -14.69 66.85 -17.81
C TRP A 101 -13.72 67.38 -16.75
N LYS A 102 -14.17 67.39 -15.48
CA LYS A 102 -13.37 67.91 -14.35
C LYS A 102 -12.78 66.76 -13.55
N MET A 103 -11.49 66.84 -13.24
CA MET A 103 -10.85 65.94 -12.28
C MET A 103 -11.44 66.15 -10.88
N TRP A 104 -12.39 65.30 -10.52
CA TRP A 104 -13.12 65.36 -9.25
C TRP A 104 -12.62 64.34 -8.22
N TYR A 105 -11.70 63.45 -8.60
CA TYR A 105 -11.06 62.53 -7.67
C TYR A 105 -9.98 63.25 -6.86
N THR A 106 -10.07 63.13 -5.54
CA THR A 106 -9.09 63.69 -4.60
C THR A 106 -8.37 62.58 -3.84
N GLU A 107 -7.13 62.83 -3.40
CA GLU A 107 -6.30 61.79 -2.75
C GLU A 107 -6.90 61.28 -1.44
N ASP A 108 -7.67 62.11 -0.72
CA ASP A 108 -8.33 61.75 0.53
C ASP A 108 -9.45 60.73 0.31
N MET A 109 -9.98 60.57 -0.90
CA MET A 109 -11.01 59.56 -1.18
C MET A 109 -10.52 58.13 -0.96
N ASP A 110 -9.20 57.89 -0.90
CA ASP A 110 -8.47 56.61 -0.77
C ASP A 110 -9.30 55.35 -0.48
N GLY A 111 -9.98 54.85 -1.51
CA GLY A 111 -10.72 53.61 -1.42
C GLY A 111 -11.95 53.62 -0.50
N ARG A 112 -12.43 54.79 -0.05
CA ARG A 112 -13.66 54.96 0.74
C ARG A 112 -14.88 54.46 -0.01
N LEU A 113 -15.80 53.83 0.73
CA LEU A 113 -17.07 53.34 0.19
C LEU A 113 -17.92 54.54 -0.23
N VAL A 114 -18.50 54.49 -1.43
CA VAL A 114 -19.41 55.54 -1.91
C VAL A 114 -20.85 55.21 -1.53
N GLU A 115 -21.78 56.16 -1.67
CA GLU A 115 -23.20 55.91 -1.35
C GLU A 115 -23.78 54.77 -2.19
N LYS A 116 -23.48 54.73 -3.50
CA LYS A 116 -23.81 53.57 -4.36
C LYS A 116 -23.29 52.24 -3.77
N GLY A 117 -22.11 52.24 -3.15
CA GLY A 117 -21.55 51.06 -2.49
C GLY A 117 -22.27 50.64 -1.22
N ARG A 118 -22.88 51.60 -0.50
CA ARG A 118 -23.79 51.31 0.61
C ARG A 118 -25.09 50.72 0.09
N ASP A 119 -25.63 51.29 -0.98
CA ASP A 119 -26.83 50.76 -1.65
C ASP A 119 -26.62 49.35 -2.20
N ASP A 120 -25.44 49.05 -2.76
CA ASP A 120 -25.10 47.69 -3.20
C ASP A 120 -25.34 46.66 -2.07
N HIS A 121 -24.92 46.98 -0.85
CA HIS A 121 -25.06 46.12 0.32
C HIS A 121 -26.46 46.16 0.95
N ARG A 122 -27.12 47.32 0.99
CA ARG A 122 -28.52 47.42 1.46
C ARG A 122 -29.45 46.56 0.60
N HIS A 123 -29.35 46.69 -0.72
CA HIS A 123 -30.16 45.94 -1.66
C HIS A 123 -29.82 44.45 -1.62
N LEU A 124 -28.53 44.08 -1.53
CA LEU A 124 -28.13 42.68 -1.38
C LEU A 124 -28.68 42.07 -0.09
N ALA A 125 -28.67 42.80 1.02
CA ALA A 125 -29.25 42.33 2.28
C ALA A 125 -30.75 42.04 2.14
N MET A 126 -31.49 42.96 1.51
CA MET A 126 -32.91 42.78 1.24
C MET A 126 -33.18 41.58 0.33
N ARG A 127 -32.38 41.39 -0.72
CA ARG A 127 -32.51 40.24 -1.62
C ARG A 127 -32.20 38.93 -0.90
N LEU A 128 -31.10 38.83 -0.16
CA LEU A 128 -30.77 37.61 0.61
C LEU A 128 -31.84 37.28 1.67
N ALA A 129 -32.42 38.29 2.33
CA ALA A 129 -33.55 38.09 3.24
C ALA A 129 -34.81 37.56 2.53
N ARG A 130 -35.11 38.06 1.32
CA ARG A 130 -36.22 37.57 0.49
C ARG A 130 -35.97 36.17 -0.08
N SER A 131 -34.72 35.84 -0.37
CA SER A 131 -34.28 34.54 -0.88
C SER A 131 -34.34 33.46 0.19
N PHE A 132 -33.93 33.78 1.42
CA PHE A 132 -33.87 32.85 2.54
C PHE A 132 -34.67 33.35 3.76
N PRO A 133 -36.00 33.54 3.61
CA PRO A 133 -36.83 34.20 4.62
C PRO A 133 -36.93 33.41 5.93
N THR A 134 -36.66 32.11 5.91
CA THR A 134 -36.64 31.26 7.11
C THR A 134 -35.31 31.31 7.86
N LEU A 135 -34.24 31.85 7.25
CA LEU A 135 -32.90 31.91 7.83
C LEU A 135 -32.52 33.34 8.22
N ILE A 136 -32.82 34.29 7.34
CA ILE A 136 -32.58 35.73 7.50
C ILE A 136 -33.95 36.39 7.71
N SER A 137 -34.37 36.51 8.98
CA SER A 137 -35.65 37.09 9.40
C SER A 137 -35.46 38.11 10.52
N GLU A 138 -36.48 38.94 10.77
CA GLU A 138 -36.46 39.92 11.86
C GLU A 138 -36.27 39.23 13.22
N ASP A 139 -36.99 38.14 13.47
CA ASP A 139 -36.87 37.37 14.72
C ASP A 139 -35.44 36.86 14.95
N HIS A 140 -34.78 36.37 13.90
CA HIS A 140 -33.40 35.89 14.00
C HIS A 140 -32.39 37.04 14.17
N LEU A 141 -32.67 38.20 13.60
CA LEU A 141 -31.87 39.41 13.83
C LEU A 141 -31.98 39.85 15.30
N ARG A 142 -33.21 40.01 15.82
CA ARG A 142 -33.48 40.41 17.22
C ARG A 142 -32.94 39.39 18.23
N ALA A 143 -33.02 38.10 17.93
CA ALA A 143 -32.47 37.02 18.76
C ALA A 143 -30.95 36.86 18.64
N ASN A 144 -30.24 37.74 17.93
CA ASN A 144 -28.80 37.66 17.70
C ASN A 144 -28.37 36.30 17.10
N ARG A 145 -29.18 35.75 16.20
CA ARG A 145 -28.92 34.49 15.47
C ARG A 145 -28.27 34.70 14.10
N ILE A 146 -28.17 35.95 13.66
CA ILE A 146 -27.39 36.39 12.49
C ILE A 146 -26.06 36.95 12.98
N GLU A 147 -24.95 36.46 12.44
CA GLU A 147 -23.60 36.91 12.80
C GLU A 147 -22.96 37.71 11.68
N PHE A 148 -22.32 38.84 12.00
CA PHE A 148 -21.66 39.72 11.04
C PHE A 148 -20.15 39.79 11.31
N ILE A 149 -19.35 39.51 10.29
CA ILE A 149 -17.88 39.53 10.34
C ILE A 149 -17.36 40.39 9.19
N THR A 150 -16.28 41.15 9.40
CA THR A 150 -15.69 42.02 8.38
C THR A 150 -14.17 42.09 8.54
N SER A 151 -13.47 42.51 7.48
CA SER A 151 -12.09 43.01 7.65
C SER A 151 -12.07 44.42 8.28
N SER A 152 -10.91 44.83 8.76
CA SER A 152 -10.65 46.13 9.39
C SER A 152 -10.68 47.31 8.43
N LYS A 153 -10.71 47.07 7.11
CA LYS A 153 -10.74 48.16 6.11
C LYS A 153 -12.08 48.87 6.18
N HIS A 154 -12.03 50.21 6.25
CA HIS A 154 -13.21 51.08 6.36
C HIS A 154 -14.30 50.74 5.35
N ARG A 155 -13.93 50.48 4.08
CA ARG A 155 -14.90 50.09 3.05
C ARG A 155 -15.65 48.78 3.33
N CYS A 156 -15.05 47.83 4.03
CA CYS A 156 -15.70 46.58 4.43
C CYS A 156 -16.57 46.80 5.66
N VAL A 157 -16.08 47.55 6.65
CA VAL A 157 -16.84 47.96 7.84
C VAL A 157 -18.10 48.74 7.45
N ASP A 158 -17.98 49.70 6.54
CA ASP A 158 -19.11 50.48 6.05
C ASP A 158 -20.06 49.63 5.22
N SER A 159 -19.56 48.63 4.49
CA SER A 159 -20.38 47.70 3.72
C SER A 159 -21.21 46.80 4.65
N VAL A 160 -20.62 46.24 5.71
CA VAL A 160 -21.37 45.39 6.67
C VAL A 160 -22.37 46.20 7.51
N LYS A 161 -22.08 47.49 7.78
CA LYS A 161 -23.05 48.41 8.36
C LYS A 161 -24.21 48.69 7.40
N ALA A 162 -23.92 48.96 6.13
CA ALA A 162 -24.95 49.16 5.11
C ALA A 162 -25.80 47.90 4.86
N PHE A 163 -25.21 46.71 4.98
CA PHE A 163 -25.95 45.44 4.92
C PHE A 163 -26.96 45.33 6.07
N GLN A 164 -26.53 45.62 7.31
CA GLN A 164 -27.43 45.66 8.47
C GLN A 164 -28.51 46.73 8.33
N GLU A 165 -28.14 47.92 7.84
CA GLU A 165 -29.09 48.99 7.51
C GLU A 165 -30.14 48.53 6.50
N GLY A 166 -29.77 47.72 5.50
CA GLY A 166 -30.70 47.12 4.55
C GLY A 166 -31.73 46.21 5.22
N LEU A 167 -31.31 45.38 6.17
CA LEU A 167 -32.22 44.54 6.96
C LEU A 167 -33.12 45.38 7.88
N HIS A 168 -32.57 46.39 8.54
CA HIS A 168 -33.33 47.29 9.41
C HIS A 168 -34.40 48.05 8.62
N ARG A 169 -34.06 48.55 7.43
CA ARG A 169 -35.03 49.22 6.53
C ARG A 169 -36.09 48.25 6.00
N LEU A 170 -35.75 46.97 5.77
CA LEU A 170 -36.70 45.96 5.30
C LEU A 170 -37.80 45.66 6.33
N TRP A 171 -37.44 45.68 7.62
CA TRP A 171 -38.31 45.31 8.74
C TRP A 171 -38.67 46.46 9.67
N ASP A 172 -38.34 47.70 9.32
CA ASP A 172 -38.55 48.93 10.11
C ASP A 172 -38.02 48.83 11.56
N VAL A 173 -36.81 48.29 11.72
CA VAL A 173 -36.13 48.14 13.02
C VAL A 173 -35.27 49.38 13.30
N GLN A 174 -35.66 50.18 14.29
CA GLN A 174 -34.98 51.44 14.65
C GLN A 174 -34.27 51.40 16.02
N ASP A 175 -34.53 50.36 16.82
CA ASP A 175 -34.15 50.23 18.22
C ASP A 175 -32.90 49.34 18.46
N MET A 176 -32.16 49.00 17.40
CA MET A 176 -31.01 48.10 17.48
C MET A 176 -29.72 48.74 16.97
N ASP A 177 -28.63 48.55 17.71
CA ASP A 177 -27.28 48.93 17.29
C ASP A 177 -26.68 47.96 16.27
N TYR A 178 -25.85 48.48 15.36
CA TYR A 178 -25.09 47.65 14.42
C TYR A 178 -23.95 46.90 15.13
N LYS A 179 -24.00 45.57 15.11
CA LYS A 179 -23.01 44.71 15.77
C LYS A 179 -22.27 43.83 14.76
N HIS A 180 -20.95 43.93 14.73
CA HIS A 180 -20.09 43.13 13.87
C HIS A 180 -18.74 42.87 14.53
N TYR A 181 -18.04 41.83 14.05
CA TYR A 181 -16.71 41.46 14.50
C TYR A 181 -15.68 41.72 13.40
N VAL A 182 -14.53 42.28 13.77
CA VAL A 182 -13.40 42.49 12.84
C VAL A 182 -12.44 41.31 12.96
N ASP A 183 -12.20 40.61 11.85
CA ASP A 183 -11.24 39.49 11.79
C ASP A 183 -10.42 39.55 10.50
N ASP A 184 -9.25 40.16 10.57
CA ASP A 184 -8.32 40.25 9.44
C ASP A 184 -7.60 38.93 9.16
N SER A 185 -7.43 38.07 10.16
CA SER A 185 -6.81 36.75 9.95
C SER A 185 -7.68 35.88 9.03
N LEU A 186 -9.00 36.05 9.12
CA LEU A 186 -10.00 35.38 8.32
C LEU A 186 -10.29 36.11 6.99
N MET A 187 -10.48 37.44 7.03
CA MET A 187 -10.97 38.20 5.88
C MET A 187 -9.87 38.83 5.03
N ARG A 188 -8.63 38.89 5.54
CA ARG A 188 -7.43 39.42 4.87
C ARG A 188 -6.25 38.45 4.99
N PHE A 189 -6.51 37.14 4.97
CA PHE A 189 -5.47 36.10 5.03
C PHE A 189 -4.30 36.32 4.05
N PHE A 190 -4.53 36.98 2.92
CA PHE A 190 -3.50 37.31 1.92
C PHE A 190 -2.46 38.35 2.40
N ASP A 191 -2.73 39.06 3.50
CA ASP A 191 -1.76 39.96 4.15
C ASP A 191 -1.05 39.27 5.34
N HIS A 192 -1.55 38.11 5.81
CA HIS A 192 -1.08 37.43 7.01
C HIS A 192 -0.41 36.07 6.73
N CYS A 193 -0.64 35.47 5.57
CA CYS A 193 0.01 34.23 5.17
C CYS A 193 1.46 34.53 4.75
N GLU A 194 2.42 34.30 5.66
CA GLU A 194 3.85 34.60 5.44
C GLU A 194 4.38 34.07 4.11
N ARG A 195 4.15 32.78 3.84
CA ARG A 195 4.59 32.14 2.58
C ARG A 195 3.99 32.81 1.35
N PHE A 196 2.72 33.21 1.41
CA PHE A 196 2.07 33.93 0.31
C PHE A 196 2.70 35.31 0.11
N VAL A 197 2.92 36.04 1.22
CA VAL A 197 3.53 37.37 1.20
C VAL A 197 4.94 37.31 0.61
N GLU A 198 5.77 36.38 1.05
CA GLU A 198 7.14 36.23 0.55
C GLU A 198 7.19 35.77 -0.91
N SER A 199 6.41 34.73 -1.24
CA SER A 199 6.51 34.08 -2.55
C SER A 199 5.82 34.85 -3.66
N VAL A 200 4.85 35.72 -3.34
CA VAL A 200 3.97 36.38 -4.32
C VAL A 200 3.90 37.89 -4.14
N GLU A 201 3.62 38.43 -2.95
CA GLU A 201 3.52 39.90 -2.76
C GLU A 201 4.87 40.60 -2.89
N ASN A 202 5.89 40.07 -2.20
CA ASN A 202 7.22 40.64 -2.16
C ASN A 202 8.13 40.13 -3.30
N ASN A 203 7.68 39.12 -4.03
CA ASN A 203 8.42 38.54 -5.15
C ASN A 203 8.18 39.30 -6.45
N LYS A 204 9.20 40.01 -6.93
CA LYS A 204 9.16 40.78 -8.18
C LYS A 204 8.86 39.93 -9.43
N THR A 205 9.13 38.62 -9.40
CA THR A 205 8.92 37.72 -10.54
C THR A 205 7.53 37.08 -10.56
N ALA A 206 6.76 37.18 -9.47
CA ALA A 206 5.47 36.49 -9.35
C ALA A 206 4.42 36.96 -10.36
N LEU A 207 4.59 38.17 -10.93
CA LEU A 207 3.73 38.75 -11.96
C LEU A 207 4.45 38.92 -13.31
N LYS A 208 5.48 38.11 -13.60
CA LYS A 208 6.25 38.19 -14.84
C LYS A 208 5.36 38.17 -16.09
N GLU A 209 4.33 37.33 -16.12
CA GLU A 209 3.39 37.28 -17.24
C GLU A 209 2.64 38.61 -17.44
N VAL A 210 2.28 39.31 -16.36
CA VAL A 210 1.64 40.63 -16.46
C VAL A 210 2.58 41.66 -17.08
N GLU A 211 3.85 41.68 -16.65
CA GLU A 211 4.85 42.60 -17.20
C GLU A 211 5.20 42.28 -18.66
N ARG A 212 5.25 40.99 -19.03
CA ARG A 212 5.42 40.57 -20.43
C ARG A 212 4.24 41.04 -21.29
N PHE A 213 3.01 40.88 -20.81
CA PHE A 213 1.82 41.29 -21.55
C PHE A 213 1.75 42.80 -21.78
N LYS A 214 2.28 43.63 -20.87
CA LYS A 214 2.36 45.09 -21.10
C LYS A 214 3.23 45.48 -22.30
N SER A 215 4.17 44.61 -22.68
CA SER A 215 5.07 44.80 -23.83
C SER A 215 4.62 44.02 -25.07
N SER A 216 3.40 43.48 -25.06
CA SER A 216 2.82 42.71 -26.18
C SER A 216 2.42 43.60 -27.36
N ALA A 217 2.23 43.00 -28.52
CA ALA A 217 1.76 43.69 -29.72
C ALA A 217 0.33 44.24 -29.52
N GLU A 218 -0.50 43.53 -28.76
CA GLU A 218 -1.86 43.92 -28.42
C GLU A 218 -1.91 45.18 -27.56
N MET A 219 -1.07 45.24 -26.53
CA MET A 219 -0.93 46.45 -25.70
C MET A 219 -0.31 47.60 -26.50
N ASP A 220 0.61 47.32 -27.42
CA ASP A 220 1.20 48.34 -28.31
C ASP A 220 0.14 48.95 -29.24
N ALA A 221 -0.69 48.12 -29.86
CA ALA A 221 -1.78 48.56 -30.73
C ALA A 221 -2.78 49.46 -29.99
N LEU A 222 -3.18 49.07 -28.77
CA LEU A 222 -4.02 49.90 -27.89
C LEU A 222 -3.37 51.26 -27.61
N ARG A 223 -2.08 51.28 -27.27
CA ARG A 223 -1.35 52.53 -26.97
C ARG A 223 -1.27 53.46 -28.17
N ARG A 224 -1.03 52.93 -29.38
CA ARG A 224 -1.04 53.73 -30.63
C ARG A 224 -2.41 54.32 -30.90
N LYS A 225 -3.47 53.56 -30.67
CA LYS A 225 -4.85 54.02 -30.84
C LYS A 225 -5.22 55.12 -29.85
N LEU A 226 -4.84 54.96 -28.58
CA LEU A 226 -5.02 56.00 -27.56
C LEU A 226 -4.20 57.25 -27.86
N SER A 227 -2.95 57.09 -28.31
CA SER A 227 -2.10 58.20 -28.77
C SER A 227 -2.77 59.00 -29.89
N ASN A 228 -3.33 58.32 -30.89
CA ASN A 228 -4.06 58.97 -31.98
C ASN A 228 -5.37 59.62 -31.51
N ARG A 229 -6.13 58.99 -30.61
CA ARG A 229 -7.42 59.49 -30.11
C ARG A 229 -7.27 60.68 -29.16
N LEU A 230 -6.22 60.68 -28.33
CA LEU A 230 -5.92 61.73 -27.36
C LEU A 230 -5.01 62.83 -27.91
N GLU A 231 -4.49 62.66 -29.12
CA GLU A 231 -3.53 63.57 -29.76
C GLU A 231 -2.23 63.76 -28.94
N ILE A 232 -1.84 62.74 -28.17
CA ILE A 232 -0.62 62.75 -27.35
C ILE A 232 0.45 61.90 -28.04
N PRO A 233 1.73 62.32 -28.07
CA PRO A 233 2.83 61.52 -28.61
C PRO A 233 2.89 60.09 -28.02
N TYR A 234 3.03 59.09 -28.88
CA TYR A 234 3.00 57.67 -28.50
C TYR A 234 4.01 57.30 -27.39
N ASN A 235 5.18 57.94 -27.36
CA ASN A 235 6.21 57.73 -26.34
C ASN A 235 5.76 58.17 -24.94
N GLN A 236 4.78 59.07 -24.84
CA GLN A 236 4.21 59.51 -23.57
C GLN A 236 3.09 58.57 -23.10
N ILE A 237 2.36 57.90 -24.01
CA ILE A 237 1.32 56.93 -23.66
C ILE A 237 1.94 55.60 -23.21
N THR A 238 2.06 55.42 -21.90
CA THR A 238 2.54 54.18 -21.26
C THR A 238 1.41 53.14 -21.09
N PRO A 239 1.72 51.83 -20.90
CA PRO A 239 0.71 50.84 -20.53
C PRO A 239 -0.08 51.20 -19.27
N GLU A 240 0.57 51.84 -18.29
CA GLU A 240 -0.08 52.35 -17.08
C GLU A 240 -1.06 53.48 -17.36
N MET A 241 -0.81 54.32 -18.37
CA MET A 241 -1.74 55.36 -18.82
C MET A 241 -2.94 54.77 -19.55
N ALA A 242 -2.73 53.75 -20.40
CA ALA A 242 -3.82 53.02 -21.02
C ALA A 242 -4.74 52.37 -19.97
N GLU A 243 -4.16 51.78 -18.91
CA GLU A 243 -4.91 51.27 -17.75
C GLU A 243 -5.64 52.40 -16.99
N ALA A 244 -5.07 53.61 -16.92
CA ALA A 244 -5.70 54.75 -16.25
C ALA A 244 -6.95 55.26 -17.01
N VAL A 245 -6.95 55.26 -18.36
CA VAL A 245 -8.15 55.56 -19.17
C VAL A 245 -9.28 54.58 -18.83
N PHE A 246 -8.95 53.28 -18.79
CA PHE A 246 -9.90 52.23 -18.43
C PHE A 246 -10.44 52.37 -17.00
N PHE A 247 -9.59 52.77 -16.06
CA PHE A 247 -9.99 53.03 -14.68
C PHE A 247 -10.86 54.28 -14.54
N LEU A 248 -10.58 55.36 -15.27
CA LEU A 248 -11.44 56.54 -15.31
C LEU A 248 -12.86 56.17 -15.70
N CYS A 249 -13.00 55.47 -16.83
CA CYS A 249 -14.28 54.98 -17.33
C CYS A 249 -14.98 54.06 -16.31
N SER A 250 -14.30 53.01 -15.83
CA SER A 250 -14.92 52.02 -14.95
C SER A 250 -15.28 52.55 -13.56
N TYR A 251 -14.43 53.37 -12.92
CA TYR A 251 -14.76 53.95 -11.62
C TYR A 251 -15.89 54.97 -11.71
N GLU A 252 -15.86 55.84 -12.72
CA GLU A 252 -16.90 56.87 -12.84
C GLU A 252 -18.25 56.23 -13.14
N PHE A 253 -18.31 55.27 -14.06
CA PHE A 253 -19.52 54.51 -14.31
C PHE A 253 -20.01 53.76 -13.07
N ALA A 254 -19.10 53.10 -12.34
CA ALA A 254 -19.50 52.38 -11.13
C ALA A 254 -20.06 53.33 -10.04
N ILE A 255 -19.48 54.52 -9.87
CA ILE A 255 -19.85 55.46 -8.81
C ILE A 255 -21.08 56.28 -9.16
N LYS A 256 -21.13 56.86 -10.37
CA LYS A 256 -22.18 57.79 -10.80
C LYS A 256 -23.29 57.11 -11.61
N SER A 257 -23.06 55.90 -12.12
CA SER A 257 -23.96 55.24 -13.09
C SER A 257 -24.18 56.06 -14.37
N GLU A 258 -23.16 56.79 -14.82
CA GLU A 258 -23.17 57.64 -16.02
C GLU A 258 -22.09 57.18 -17.01
N ASN A 259 -22.36 57.27 -18.32
CA ASN A 259 -21.32 57.02 -19.33
C ASN A 259 -20.30 58.17 -19.31
N SER A 260 -19.07 57.85 -18.94
CA SER A 260 -17.96 58.82 -18.93
C SER A 260 -17.47 59.07 -20.37
N PRO A 261 -17.14 60.31 -20.76
CA PRO A 261 -16.48 60.58 -22.04
C PRO A 261 -15.18 59.80 -22.23
N TRP A 262 -14.53 59.40 -21.14
CA TRP A 262 -13.33 58.55 -21.15
C TRP A 262 -13.61 57.12 -21.62
N CYS A 263 -14.86 56.65 -21.57
CA CYS A 263 -15.26 55.35 -22.08
C CYS A 263 -15.24 55.31 -23.62
N ASP A 264 -15.56 56.42 -24.29
CA ASP A 264 -15.64 56.50 -25.76
C ASP A 264 -14.25 56.43 -26.42
N LEU A 265 -13.18 56.56 -25.63
CA LEU A 265 -11.80 56.35 -26.07
C LEU A 265 -11.42 54.89 -26.27
N LEU A 266 -12.27 53.95 -25.86
CA LEU A 266 -12.00 52.51 -25.86
C LEU A 266 -13.15 51.79 -26.57
N ASP A 267 -12.83 50.94 -27.55
CA ASP A 267 -13.83 50.01 -28.07
C ASP A 267 -13.71 48.61 -27.43
N GLU A 268 -14.54 47.69 -27.90
CA GLU A 268 -14.59 46.33 -27.36
C GLU A 268 -13.26 45.59 -27.46
N SER A 269 -12.50 45.77 -28.55
CA SER A 269 -11.19 45.13 -28.70
C SER A 269 -10.18 45.66 -27.67
N ASP A 270 -10.22 46.97 -27.42
CA ASP A 270 -9.38 47.62 -26.41
C ASP A 270 -9.73 47.12 -25.00
N ALA A 271 -11.03 47.01 -24.72
CA ALA A 271 -11.54 46.54 -23.44
C ALA A 271 -11.19 45.08 -23.18
N GLN A 272 -11.19 44.21 -24.19
CA GLN A 272 -10.74 42.82 -24.07
C GLN A 272 -9.26 42.71 -23.72
N VAL A 273 -8.40 43.55 -24.31
CA VAL A 273 -6.96 43.60 -23.97
C VAL A 273 -6.75 44.01 -22.51
N LEU A 274 -7.47 45.04 -22.07
CA LEU A 274 -7.37 45.57 -20.71
C LEU A 274 -7.98 44.62 -19.67
N GLU A 275 -9.10 43.97 -19.97
CA GLU A 275 -9.70 42.91 -19.16
C GLU A 275 -8.73 41.74 -19.02
N TYR A 276 -8.16 41.25 -20.13
CA TYR A 276 -7.22 40.13 -20.12
C TYR A 276 -5.99 40.44 -19.29
N LYS A 277 -5.42 41.65 -19.41
CA LYS A 277 -4.32 42.09 -18.54
C LYS A 277 -4.70 42.07 -17.06
N ASN A 278 -5.91 42.52 -16.73
CA ASN A 278 -6.38 42.50 -15.34
C ASN A 278 -6.63 41.06 -14.86
N ASP A 279 -7.19 40.19 -15.69
CA ASP A 279 -7.40 38.77 -15.38
C ASP A 279 -6.07 38.04 -15.21
N LEU A 280 -5.08 38.30 -16.05
CA LEU A 280 -3.71 37.78 -15.89
C LEU A 280 -3.13 38.18 -14.53
N LYS A 281 -3.34 39.44 -14.12
CA LYS A 281 -2.94 39.89 -12.78
C LYS A 281 -3.70 39.14 -11.68
N GLN A 282 -5.01 38.97 -11.79
CA GLN A 282 -5.79 38.24 -10.78
C GLN A 282 -5.43 36.75 -10.75
N TYR A 283 -5.20 36.12 -11.90
CA TYR A 283 -4.82 34.73 -12.05
C TYR A 283 -3.48 34.46 -11.36
N TRP A 284 -2.46 35.27 -11.68
CA TRP A 284 -1.11 35.10 -11.13
C TRP A 284 -0.97 35.61 -9.70
N LYS A 285 -1.81 36.55 -9.24
CA LYS A 285 -1.72 37.10 -7.88
C LYS A 285 -2.67 36.46 -6.87
N ARG A 286 -3.85 35.99 -7.30
CA ARG A 286 -4.98 35.58 -6.45
C ARG A 286 -5.66 34.29 -6.88
N GLY A 287 -5.38 33.78 -8.07
CA GLY A 287 -5.99 32.58 -8.65
C GLY A 287 -5.00 31.43 -8.81
N TYR A 288 -5.02 30.77 -9.97
CA TYR A 288 -4.27 29.54 -10.23
C TYR A 288 -2.78 29.69 -10.57
N GLY A 289 -2.26 30.91 -10.72
CA GLY A 289 -0.89 31.08 -11.20
C GLY A 289 0.19 30.53 -10.27
N HIS A 290 -0.02 30.61 -8.95
CA HIS A 290 0.84 29.95 -7.96
C HIS A 290 -0.02 29.14 -6.99
N ASP A 291 0.42 27.94 -6.63
CA ASP A 291 -0.33 27.05 -5.73
C ASP A 291 -0.62 27.69 -4.36
N ILE A 292 0.29 28.52 -3.86
CA ILE A 292 0.11 29.25 -2.60
C ILE A 292 -1.03 30.28 -2.65
N ASN A 293 -1.37 30.81 -3.84
CA ASN A 293 -2.45 31.80 -3.99
C ASN A 293 -3.77 31.25 -3.45
N ARG A 294 -4.22 30.10 -3.97
CA ARG A 294 -5.46 29.44 -3.51
C ARG A 294 -5.35 28.92 -2.08
N LYS A 295 -4.20 28.32 -1.71
CA LYS A 295 -3.97 27.75 -0.37
C LYS A 295 -3.95 28.81 0.73
N SER A 296 -3.68 30.07 0.40
CA SER A 296 -3.76 31.17 1.37
C SER A 296 -5.18 31.31 1.95
N SER A 297 -6.22 30.88 1.25
CA SER A 297 -7.62 30.90 1.70
C SER A 297 -8.05 29.74 2.60
N CYS A 298 -7.16 28.78 2.88
CA CYS A 298 -7.48 27.64 3.75
C CYS A 298 -8.09 28.04 5.11
N PRO A 299 -7.67 29.13 5.79
CA PRO A 299 -8.32 29.57 7.02
C PRO A 299 -9.81 29.87 6.83
N LEU A 300 -10.16 30.57 5.74
CA LEU A 300 -11.55 30.90 5.40
C LEU A 300 -12.35 29.67 4.97
N PHE A 301 -11.75 28.79 4.16
CA PHE A 301 -12.39 27.53 3.79
C PHE A 301 -12.73 26.69 5.04
N HIS A 302 -11.77 26.52 5.95
CA HIS A 302 -12.00 25.79 7.19
C HIS A 302 -13.03 26.48 8.10
N ASP A 303 -13.07 27.81 8.18
CA ASP A 303 -14.07 28.52 8.98
C ASP A 303 -15.49 28.26 8.45
N ILE A 304 -15.70 28.33 7.13
CA ILE A 304 -17.00 28.03 6.49
C ILE A 304 -17.45 26.61 6.86
N PHE A 305 -16.60 25.60 6.62
CA PHE A 305 -16.99 24.21 6.87
C PHE A 305 -17.10 23.88 8.36
N LYS A 306 -16.26 24.46 9.24
CA LYS A 306 -16.43 24.33 10.70
C LYS A 306 -17.78 24.87 11.18
N ARG A 307 -18.29 25.94 10.56
CA ARG A 307 -19.63 26.47 10.87
C ARG A 307 -20.72 25.53 10.39
N LEU A 308 -20.61 25.02 9.17
CA LEU A 308 -21.53 24.03 8.62
C LEU A 308 -21.55 22.75 9.48
N ASP A 309 -20.38 22.22 9.87
CA ASP A 309 -20.24 21.07 10.77
C ASP A 309 -20.85 21.32 12.14
N LYS A 310 -20.59 22.50 12.71
CA LYS A 310 -21.18 22.88 13.98
C LYS A 310 -22.71 22.90 13.90
N VAL A 311 -23.28 23.45 12.83
CA VAL A 311 -24.73 23.46 12.64
C VAL A 311 -25.29 22.07 12.38
N ALA A 312 -24.63 21.27 11.54
CA ALA A 312 -25.01 19.89 11.29
C ALA A 312 -25.06 19.07 12.60
N ASN A 313 -24.09 19.29 13.49
CA ASN A 313 -24.07 18.67 14.82
C ASN A 313 -25.14 19.25 15.75
N ASP A 314 -25.25 20.58 15.86
CA ASP A 314 -26.26 21.24 16.68
C ASP A 314 -27.66 20.78 16.29
N TYR A 315 -27.94 20.63 14.99
CA TYR A 315 -29.21 20.13 14.47
C TYR A 315 -29.50 18.68 14.87
N ARG A 316 -28.49 17.78 14.83
CA ARG A 316 -28.66 16.37 15.23
C ARG A 316 -28.95 16.16 16.72
N PHE A 317 -28.50 17.09 17.58
CA PHE A 317 -28.53 16.93 19.05
C PHE A 317 -29.21 18.10 19.80
N GLY A 318 -29.85 19.04 19.10
CA GLY A 318 -30.43 20.27 19.66
C GLY A 318 -30.97 21.25 18.61
N GLY A 319 -31.26 22.49 19.02
CA GLY A 319 -31.69 23.55 18.10
C GLY A 319 -30.50 24.36 17.56
N VAL A 320 -30.54 24.71 16.28
CA VAL A 320 -29.48 25.50 15.60
C VAL A 320 -29.33 26.89 16.22
N LYS A 321 -28.18 27.23 16.80
CA LYS A 321 -28.00 28.53 17.50
C LYS A 321 -27.85 29.73 16.56
N LYS A 322 -27.16 29.58 15.44
CA LYS A 322 -26.92 30.64 14.44
C LYS A 322 -27.53 30.23 13.11
N THR A 323 -28.40 31.07 12.54
CA THR A 323 -29.13 30.77 11.30
C THR A 323 -28.46 31.38 10.08
N ALA A 324 -27.68 32.45 10.27
CA ALA A 324 -26.93 33.08 9.20
C ALA A 324 -25.58 33.63 9.68
N THR A 325 -24.56 33.56 8.82
CA THR A 325 -23.27 34.22 9.01
C THR A 325 -22.94 35.05 7.75
N ILE A 326 -22.77 36.36 7.91
CA ILE A 326 -22.49 37.32 6.85
C ILE A 326 -21.07 37.85 7.04
N GLN A 327 -20.19 37.59 6.07
CA GLN A 327 -18.77 37.91 6.14
C GLN A 327 -18.40 38.87 4.99
N VAL A 328 -17.88 40.06 5.30
CA VAL A 328 -17.55 41.09 4.30
C VAL A 328 -16.05 41.30 4.14
N GLY A 329 -15.55 41.09 2.92
CA GLY A 329 -14.13 41.16 2.58
C GLY A 329 -13.87 41.82 1.22
N HIS A 330 -12.88 41.30 0.51
CA HIS A 330 -12.34 41.87 -0.73
C HIS A 330 -12.49 40.90 -1.92
N ALA A 331 -12.21 41.37 -3.14
CA ALA A 331 -12.10 40.46 -4.29
C ALA A 331 -11.01 39.40 -4.04
N GLU A 332 -9.95 39.84 -3.36
CA GLU A 332 -8.82 39.06 -2.88
C GLU A 332 -9.20 38.05 -1.78
N THR A 333 -10.38 38.16 -1.18
CA THR A 333 -10.92 37.15 -0.25
C THR A 333 -11.63 36.03 -1.01
N LEU A 334 -12.42 36.37 -2.04
CA LEU A 334 -13.25 35.42 -2.80
C LEU A 334 -12.47 34.62 -3.86
N LEU A 335 -11.61 35.28 -4.64
CA LEU A 335 -10.92 34.63 -5.76
C LEU A 335 -10.04 33.44 -5.34
N PRO A 336 -9.20 33.56 -4.28
CA PRO A 336 -8.46 32.42 -3.77
C PRO A 336 -9.33 31.27 -3.29
N LEU A 337 -10.45 31.56 -2.61
CA LEU A 337 -11.38 30.56 -2.08
C LEU A 337 -12.07 29.78 -3.22
N LEU A 338 -12.56 30.48 -4.24
CA LEU A 338 -13.12 29.85 -5.45
C LEU A 338 -12.08 28.99 -6.18
N SER A 339 -10.84 29.46 -6.27
CA SER A 339 -9.74 28.72 -6.90
C SER A 339 -9.31 27.50 -6.09
N LEU A 340 -9.41 27.55 -4.76
CA LEU A 340 -9.14 26.42 -3.87
C LEU A 340 -10.14 25.29 -4.11
N MET A 341 -11.40 25.64 -4.33
CA MET A 341 -12.49 24.73 -4.67
C MET A 341 -12.55 24.38 -6.17
N ALA A 342 -11.50 24.69 -6.93
CA ALA A 342 -11.35 24.37 -8.35
C ALA A 342 -12.37 25.02 -9.32
N PHE A 343 -13.04 26.11 -8.93
CA PHE A 343 -13.93 26.86 -9.83
C PHE A 343 -13.17 27.73 -10.83
N PHE A 344 -13.71 27.89 -12.04
CA PHE A 344 -13.16 28.75 -13.11
C PHE A 344 -11.71 28.41 -13.47
N LYS A 345 -11.35 27.13 -13.44
CA LYS A 345 -10.03 26.66 -13.86
C LYS A 345 -10.03 26.48 -15.37
N ASP A 346 -9.29 27.32 -16.07
CA ASP A 346 -9.08 27.17 -17.51
C ASP A 346 -8.26 25.91 -17.84
N GLU A 347 -8.53 25.33 -19.00
CA GLU A 347 -7.79 24.18 -19.52
C GLU A 347 -6.30 24.50 -19.69
N LYS A 348 -6.01 25.69 -20.23
CA LYS A 348 -4.66 26.24 -20.38
C LYS A 348 -4.48 27.44 -19.47
N PRO A 349 -3.36 27.53 -18.72
CA PRO A 349 -3.07 28.70 -17.89
C PRO A 349 -3.04 29.99 -18.70
N LEU A 350 -3.51 31.09 -18.11
CA LEU A 350 -3.41 32.42 -18.72
C LEU A 350 -1.95 32.87 -18.74
N THR A 351 -1.42 33.21 -19.91
CA THR A 351 -0.06 33.72 -20.11
C THR A 351 -0.07 34.98 -20.96
N ALA A 352 1.06 35.66 -21.06
CA ALA A 352 1.22 36.84 -21.92
C ALA A 352 1.07 36.52 -23.42
N GLU A 353 1.28 35.26 -23.82
CA GLU A 353 1.40 34.86 -25.23
C GLU A 353 0.12 34.26 -25.80
N ASN A 354 -0.86 33.91 -24.96
CA ASN A 354 -2.02 33.14 -25.39
C ASN A 354 -3.34 33.93 -25.41
N PHE A 355 -3.28 35.27 -25.36
CA PHE A 355 -4.45 36.17 -25.42
C PHE A 355 -5.44 35.80 -26.55
N SER A 356 -4.93 35.62 -27.77
CA SER A 356 -5.73 35.31 -28.97
C SER A 356 -6.47 33.97 -28.89
N SER A 357 -6.01 33.05 -28.05
CA SER A 357 -6.65 31.74 -27.83
C SER A 357 -7.56 31.70 -26.59
N GLN A 358 -7.61 32.79 -25.81
CA GLN A 358 -8.25 32.85 -24.48
C GLN A 358 -9.50 33.76 -24.45
N HIS A 359 -10.15 33.98 -25.61
CA HIS A 359 -11.39 34.76 -25.69
C HIS A 359 -12.55 34.10 -24.89
N ASN A 360 -12.61 32.77 -24.87
CA ASN A 360 -13.65 31.99 -24.17
C ASN A 360 -13.21 31.47 -22.80
N ARG A 361 -12.18 32.07 -22.19
CA ARG A 361 -11.70 31.69 -20.86
C ARG A 361 -12.81 31.78 -19.80
N THR A 362 -12.78 30.85 -18.88
CA THR A 362 -13.65 30.77 -17.71
C THR A 362 -13.18 31.70 -16.59
N PHE A 363 -11.87 31.93 -16.43
CA PHE A 363 -11.34 32.87 -15.44
C PHE A 363 -11.49 34.32 -15.92
N ARG A 364 -12.67 34.91 -15.68
CA ARG A 364 -13.01 36.30 -15.98
C ARG A 364 -13.38 37.06 -14.71
N SER A 365 -12.48 37.88 -14.18
CA SER A 365 -12.71 38.57 -12.90
C SER A 365 -13.90 39.54 -12.92
N SER A 366 -14.28 40.03 -14.10
CA SER A 366 -15.48 40.84 -14.37
C SER A 366 -16.79 40.10 -14.04
N GLN A 367 -16.82 38.80 -14.29
CA GLN A 367 -17.99 37.93 -14.07
C GLN A 367 -17.98 37.28 -12.69
N ILE A 368 -16.78 37.01 -12.17
CA ILE A 368 -16.62 36.27 -10.90
C ILE A 368 -16.75 37.21 -9.70
N VAL A 369 -16.04 38.34 -9.71
CA VAL A 369 -15.94 39.24 -8.56
C VAL A 369 -16.15 40.72 -8.94
N PRO A 370 -17.33 41.14 -9.42
CA PRO A 370 -17.71 42.56 -9.44
C PRO A 370 -17.81 43.14 -8.01
N TYR A 371 -18.12 44.44 -7.85
CA TYR A 371 -18.49 44.96 -6.52
C TYR A 371 -19.71 44.20 -5.96
N ALA A 372 -19.76 44.04 -4.63
CA ALA A 372 -20.82 43.27 -3.94
C ALA A 372 -21.00 41.80 -4.37
N ALA A 373 -20.02 41.24 -5.11
CA ALA A 373 -19.98 39.80 -5.40
C ALA A 373 -20.13 38.98 -4.12
N ASN A 374 -20.92 37.92 -4.18
CA ASN A 374 -21.28 37.11 -3.01
C ASN A 374 -21.20 35.62 -3.32
N LEU A 375 -20.62 34.87 -2.38
CA LEU A 375 -20.56 33.42 -2.38
C LEU A 375 -21.36 32.90 -1.19
N VAL A 376 -22.43 32.18 -1.45
CA VAL A 376 -23.41 31.77 -0.44
C VAL A 376 -23.48 30.24 -0.35
N PHE A 377 -23.25 29.69 0.83
CA PHE A 377 -23.45 28.29 1.16
C PHE A 377 -24.74 28.14 1.96
N VAL A 378 -25.63 27.26 1.53
CA VAL A 378 -26.88 26.96 2.24
C VAL A 378 -26.89 25.49 2.62
N LEU A 379 -27.03 25.22 3.91
CA LEU A 379 -27.21 23.88 4.44
C LEU A 379 -28.70 23.59 4.55
N TYR A 380 -29.13 22.51 3.92
CA TYR A 380 -30.49 22.01 3.93
C TYR A 380 -30.58 20.71 4.72
N GLU A 381 -31.69 20.54 5.42
CA GLU A 381 -32.19 19.29 5.97
C GLU A 381 -33.21 18.72 4.99
N CYS A 382 -32.94 17.53 4.44
CA CYS A 382 -33.80 16.83 3.48
C CYS A 382 -34.09 15.41 3.99
N SER A 383 -35.08 14.72 3.40
CA SER A 383 -35.46 13.37 3.82
C SER A 383 -34.35 12.32 3.71
N ASP A 384 -33.40 12.53 2.79
CA ASP A 384 -32.25 11.66 2.55
C ASP A 384 -30.96 12.10 3.26
N GLY A 385 -31.00 13.18 4.04
CA GLY A 385 -29.89 13.67 4.84
C GLY A 385 -29.67 15.18 4.72
N LEU A 386 -28.54 15.65 5.28
CA LEU A 386 -28.13 17.04 5.13
C LEU A 386 -27.55 17.24 3.73
N ARG A 387 -27.81 18.39 3.10
CA ARG A 387 -27.29 18.73 1.77
C ARG A 387 -26.76 20.15 1.75
N VAL A 388 -25.69 20.41 1.02
CA VAL A 388 -25.11 21.76 0.89
C VAL A 388 -25.26 22.27 -0.54
N GLN A 389 -25.83 23.46 -0.71
CA GLN A 389 -25.96 24.13 -2.01
C GLN A 389 -25.12 25.40 -2.04
N LEU A 390 -24.50 25.68 -3.17
CA LEU A 390 -23.62 26.83 -3.36
C LEU A 390 -24.21 27.81 -4.37
N PHE A 391 -24.09 29.10 -4.11
CA PHE A 391 -24.46 30.18 -5.04
C PHE A 391 -23.32 31.18 -5.19
N LEU A 392 -23.05 31.62 -6.41
CA LEU A 392 -22.16 32.75 -6.70
C LEU A 392 -22.95 33.84 -7.41
N ASN A 393 -22.89 35.06 -6.90
CA ASN A 393 -23.60 36.23 -7.43
C ASN A 393 -25.11 35.94 -7.62
N GLU A 394 -25.72 35.31 -6.61
CA GLU A 394 -27.14 34.88 -6.59
C GLU A 394 -27.53 33.83 -7.66
N LYS A 395 -26.55 33.12 -8.25
CA LYS A 395 -26.77 32.02 -9.20
C LYS A 395 -26.24 30.70 -8.64
N PRO A 396 -26.97 29.57 -8.79
CA PRO A 396 -26.53 28.28 -8.28
C PRO A 396 -25.26 27.79 -8.97
N MET A 397 -24.37 27.16 -8.20
CA MET A 397 -23.12 26.59 -8.65
C MET A 397 -23.09 25.09 -8.33
N THR A 398 -22.50 24.30 -9.22
CA THR A 398 -22.24 22.87 -8.98
C THR A 398 -20.77 22.67 -8.63
N PHE A 399 -20.49 21.91 -7.57
CA PHE A 399 -19.11 21.63 -7.18
C PHE A 399 -18.35 20.91 -8.31
N PRO A 400 -17.13 21.34 -8.65
CA PRO A 400 -16.31 20.63 -9.63
C PRO A 400 -16.13 19.16 -9.20
N SER A 401 -16.26 18.24 -10.16
CA SER A 401 -16.16 16.78 -9.94
C SER A 401 -17.31 16.12 -9.16
N ILE A 402 -18.34 16.86 -8.76
CA ILE A 402 -19.54 16.32 -8.11
C ILE A 402 -20.74 16.59 -9.01
N ASN A 403 -21.32 15.54 -9.59
CA ASN A 403 -22.43 15.67 -10.54
C ASN A 403 -23.80 15.86 -9.83
N HIS A 404 -23.85 16.80 -8.88
CA HIS A 404 -25.06 17.12 -8.12
C HIS A 404 -25.03 18.59 -7.64
N SER A 405 -26.12 19.34 -7.85
CA SER A 405 -26.21 20.78 -7.52
C SER A 405 -26.22 21.07 -6.01
N ALA A 406 -26.68 20.12 -5.20
CA ALA A 406 -26.58 20.16 -3.75
C ALA A 406 -26.23 18.78 -3.15
N PRO A 407 -24.94 18.38 -3.12
CA PRO A 407 -24.54 17.05 -2.66
C PRO A 407 -24.86 16.80 -1.19
N LEU A 408 -24.89 15.52 -0.80
CA LEU A 408 -25.00 15.10 0.60
C LEU A 408 -23.83 15.69 1.41
N TYR A 409 -24.18 16.29 2.54
CA TYR A 409 -23.27 16.86 3.52
C TYR A 409 -23.07 15.84 4.64
N GLU A 410 -22.10 14.95 4.45
CA GLU A 410 -21.67 14.01 5.48
C GLU A 410 -20.62 14.67 6.37
N THR A 411 -20.94 14.85 7.64
CA THR A 411 -19.94 15.18 8.64
C THR A 411 -19.11 13.92 8.88
N ASP A 412 -17.84 13.91 8.46
CA ASP A 412 -16.88 12.93 8.94
C ASP A 412 -16.60 13.29 10.41
N ILE A 413 -17.37 12.69 11.33
CA ILE A 413 -17.39 13.12 12.74
C ILE A 413 -16.08 12.69 13.41
N GLN A 414 -15.00 13.43 13.18
CA GLN A 414 -13.90 13.51 14.12
C GLN A 414 -14.29 14.51 15.20
N ARG A 415 -15.09 14.03 16.17
CA ARG A 415 -15.57 14.78 17.36
C ARG A 415 -14.44 15.46 18.15
N ALA A 416 -13.22 14.96 18.03
CA ALA A 416 -12.06 15.48 18.72
C ALA A 416 -11.35 16.55 17.86
N THR A 417 -11.85 17.79 17.89
CA THR A 417 -11.29 18.94 17.13
C THR A 417 -9.93 19.43 17.64
N ASN A 418 -9.46 18.87 18.74
CA ASN A 418 -8.20 19.18 19.42
C ASN A 418 -7.13 18.09 19.24
N VAL A 419 -7.37 17.09 18.40
CA VAL A 419 -6.42 16.01 18.14
C VAL A 419 -5.69 16.29 16.82
N VAL A 420 -4.40 16.58 16.91
CA VAL A 420 -3.52 16.67 15.75
C VAL A 420 -2.93 15.28 15.53
N TYR A 421 -2.99 14.76 14.30
CA TYR A 421 -2.32 13.51 13.98
C TYR A 421 -0.82 13.66 14.25
N GLN A 422 -0.32 12.91 15.22
CA GLN A 422 1.09 12.88 15.54
C GLN A 422 1.74 11.79 14.69
N ALA A 423 2.47 12.19 13.66
CA ALA A 423 3.23 11.24 12.86
C ALA A 423 4.25 10.51 13.75
N HIS A 424 4.37 9.20 13.59
CA HIS A 424 5.38 8.42 14.29
C HIS A 424 6.79 8.91 13.93
N HIS A 425 7.65 9.08 14.94
CA HIS A 425 9.07 9.43 14.73
C HIS A 425 9.86 8.34 14.00
N VAL A 426 9.43 7.07 14.12
CA VAL A 426 10.04 5.92 13.44
C VAL A 426 9.20 5.56 12.22
N SER A 427 9.78 5.66 11.03
CA SER A 427 9.10 5.33 9.78
C SER A 427 8.73 3.85 9.69
N ARG A 428 7.72 3.52 8.88
CA ARG A 428 7.34 2.13 8.55
C ARG A 428 8.52 1.30 8.08
N SER A 429 9.36 1.86 7.20
CA SER A 429 10.58 1.19 6.73
C SER A 429 11.48 0.79 7.91
N LYS A 430 11.76 1.72 8.84
CA LYS A 430 12.63 1.45 9.99
C LYS A 430 12.01 0.49 11.01
N ARG A 431 10.69 0.56 11.22
CA ARG A 431 9.95 -0.44 12.04
C ARG A 431 9.96 -1.82 11.37
N GLY A 432 9.75 -1.89 10.06
CA GLY A 432 9.83 -3.12 9.27
C GLY A 432 11.19 -3.82 9.32
N GLN A 433 12.29 -3.07 9.50
CA GLN A 433 13.62 -3.68 9.69
C GLN A 433 13.77 -4.46 11.01
N VAL A 434 12.91 -4.21 12.01
CA VAL A 434 13.01 -4.84 13.34
C VAL A 434 11.81 -5.72 13.69
N VAL A 435 10.77 -5.74 12.85
CA VAL A 435 9.59 -6.60 13.01
C VAL A 435 9.85 -7.91 12.28
N GLY A 436 10.24 -8.93 13.05
CA GLY A 436 10.65 -10.24 12.54
C GLY A 436 12.13 -10.26 12.13
N THR A 437 12.55 -11.35 11.49
CA THR A 437 13.95 -11.55 11.06
C THR A 437 14.18 -11.22 9.59
N ARG A 438 13.11 -11.07 8.80
CA ARG A 438 13.18 -10.72 7.38
C ARG A 438 13.04 -9.22 7.22
N GLY A 439 14.06 -8.56 6.66
CA GLY A 439 14.04 -7.13 6.39
C GLY A 439 12.90 -6.68 5.48
N GLY A 440 12.56 -5.39 5.55
CA GLY A 440 11.48 -4.77 4.77
C GLY A 440 10.15 -4.67 5.53
N PHE A 441 9.41 -3.60 5.24
CA PHE A 441 8.06 -3.42 5.78
C PHE A 441 7.06 -4.23 4.95
N ARG A 442 6.28 -5.09 5.62
CA ARG A 442 5.28 -5.97 5.00
C ARG A 442 3.93 -5.94 5.71
N GLY A 443 3.66 -4.85 6.42
CA GLY A 443 2.43 -4.70 7.16
C GLY A 443 1.22 -4.58 6.24
N CYS A 444 0.25 -5.48 6.40
CA CYS A 444 -0.95 -5.56 5.55
C CYS A 444 -2.11 -6.23 6.28
N THR A 445 -3.30 -6.20 5.68
CA THR A 445 -4.48 -6.90 6.19
C THR A 445 -4.98 -7.93 5.19
N VAL A 446 -5.10 -9.19 5.62
CA VAL A 446 -5.81 -10.27 4.91
C VAL A 446 -7.21 -10.38 5.49
N TRP A 447 -8.22 -9.99 4.71
CA TRP A 447 -9.61 -9.90 5.12
C TRP A 447 -10.42 -11.09 4.62
N LEU A 448 -10.60 -12.11 5.46
CA LEU A 448 -11.39 -13.29 5.13
C LEU A 448 -12.89 -13.00 5.36
N THR A 449 -13.68 -13.09 4.30
CA THR A 449 -15.15 -12.93 4.33
C THR A 449 -15.86 -14.16 3.78
N GLY A 450 -17.09 -14.44 4.24
CA GLY A 450 -17.86 -15.61 3.81
C GLY A 450 -18.92 -16.06 4.82
N LEU A 451 -19.77 -16.99 4.43
CA LEU A 451 -20.83 -17.54 5.29
C LEU A 451 -20.28 -18.21 6.56
N SER A 452 -21.12 -18.32 7.60
CA SER A 452 -20.77 -19.12 8.79
C SER A 452 -20.51 -20.57 8.36
N GLY A 453 -19.46 -21.23 8.88
CA GLY A 453 -19.10 -22.59 8.46
C GLY A 453 -18.39 -22.72 7.11
N ALA A 454 -18.15 -21.61 6.39
CA ALA A 454 -17.44 -21.65 5.10
C ALA A 454 -15.95 -22.02 5.24
N GLY A 455 -15.32 -21.78 6.39
CA GLY A 455 -13.93 -22.18 6.65
C GLY A 455 -12.96 -21.04 7.02
N LYS A 456 -13.44 -19.80 7.19
CA LYS A 456 -12.60 -18.62 7.53
C LYS A 456 -11.62 -18.87 8.67
N THR A 457 -12.10 -19.32 9.83
CA THR A 457 -11.26 -19.58 11.01
C THR A 457 -10.19 -20.64 10.73
N THR A 458 -10.54 -21.72 10.01
CA THR A 458 -9.59 -22.78 9.62
C THR A 458 -8.49 -22.24 8.71
N ILE A 459 -8.86 -21.45 7.69
CA ILE A 459 -7.91 -20.82 6.77
C ILE A 459 -7.06 -19.78 7.50
N GLY A 460 -7.66 -18.98 8.40
CA GLY A 460 -6.97 -17.96 9.17
C GLY A 460 -5.87 -18.53 10.07
N PHE A 461 -6.15 -19.63 10.79
CA PHE A 461 -5.14 -20.29 11.62
C PHE A 461 -4.07 -21.02 10.81
N ALA A 462 -4.45 -21.67 9.70
CA ALA A 462 -3.46 -22.32 8.84
C ALA A 462 -2.54 -21.30 8.15
N LEU A 463 -3.05 -20.11 7.79
CA LEU A 463 -2.22 -19.01 7.28
C LEU A 463 -1.31 -18.42 8.37
N GLU A 464 -1.83 -18.26 9.60
CA GLU A 464 -1.03 -17.84 10.76
C GLU A 464 0.15 -18.80 11.00
N GLU A 465 -0.10 -20.11 11.01
CA GLU A 465 0.93 -21.14 11.14
C GLU A 465 1.97 -21.07 10.02
N TYR A 466 1.53 -20.90 8.77
CA TYR A 466 2.43 -20.71 7.63
C TYR A 466 3.32 -19.46 7.81
N LEU A 467 2.75 -18.30 8.14
CA LEU A 467 3.53 -17.06 8.26
C LEU A 467 4.53 -17.14 9.42
N VAL A 468 4.11 -17.69 10.57
CA VAL A 468 4.98 -17.87 11.74
C VAL A 468 6.13 -18.83 11.44
N SER A 469 5.86 -19.98 10.80
CA SER A 469 6.90 -20.94 10.40
C SER A 469 7.87 -20.36 9.36
N HIS A 470 7.51 -19.28 8.67
CA HIS A 470 8.38 -18.56 7.75
C HIS A 470 8.99 -17.26 8.32
N ALA A 471 8.91 -17.09 9.64
CA ALA A 471 9.41 -15.94 10.40
C ALA A 471 8.81 -14.59 9.95
N ILE A 472 7.55 -14.61 9.52
CA ILE A 472 6.76 -13.44 9.19
C ILE A 472 5.77 -13.20 10.36
N PRO A 473 5.99 -12.14 11.18
CA PRO A 473 5.08 -11.83 12.26
C PRO A 473 3.67 -11.51 11.74
N CYS A 474 2.68 -12.20 12.30
CA CYS A 474 1.28 -12.02 11.96
C CYS A 474 0.41 -12.08 13.23
N TYR A 475 -0.86 -11.70 13.09
CA TYR A 475 -1.81 -11.80 14.19
C TYR A 475 -3.24 -11.98 13.66
N SER A 476 -3.96 -12.97 14.19
CA SER A 476 -5.33 -13.29 13.79
C SER A 476 -6.40 -12.64 14.68
N LEU A 477 -7.27 -11.83 14.07
CA LEU A 477 -8.48 -11.27 14.65
C LEU A 477 -9.69 -12.13 14.25
N ASP A 478 -10.21 -12.90 15.19
CA ASP A 478 -11.42 -13.72 15.00
C ASP A 478 -12.61 -13.16 15.79
N GLY A 479 -13.82 -13.49 15.31
CA GLY A 479 -15.09 -13.16 15.94
C GLY A 479 -15.19 -13.63 17.38
N ASP A 480 -14.61 -14.79 17.69
CA ASP A 480 -14.61 -15.31 19.06
C ASP A 480 -13.65 -14.50 19.96
N ASN A 481 -12.49 -14.06 19.45
CA ASN A 481 -11.50 -13.31 20.24
C ASN A 481 -11.93 -11.85 20.50
N ILE A 482 -12.41 -11.16 19.47
CA ILE A 482 -12.74 -9.73 19.56
C ILE A 482 -14.03 -9.46 20.34
N ARG A 483 -15.02 -10.36 20.26
CA ARG A 483 -16.31 -10.18 20.94
C ARG A 483 -16.26 -10.34 22.45
N HIS A 484 -15.25 -11.02 23.00
CA HIS A 484 -15.07 -11.08 24.45
C HIS A 484 -14.32 -9.85 25.02
N GLY A 485 -13.69 -9.04 24.16
CA GLY A 485 -12.87 -7.89 24.56
C GLY A 485 -13.41 -6.56 24.03
N LEU A 486 -12.83 -6.09 22.92
CA LEU A 486 -13.08 -4.76 22.36
C LEU A 486 -14.55 -4.55 21.95
N ASN A 487 -15.21 -5.60 21.45
CA ASN A 487 -16.57 -5.52 20.94
C ASN A 487 -17.61 -6.15 21.88
N LYS A 488 -17.27 -6.37 23.16
CA LYS A 488 -18.18 -6.97 24.15
C LYS A 488 -19.45 -6.17 24.43
N ASN A 489 -19.45 -4.88 24.09
CA ASN A 489 -20.57 -3.96 24.28
C ASN A 489 -21.50 -3.87 23.07
N LEU A 490 -21.23 -4.60 21.98
CA LEU A 490 -22.02 -4.56 20.76
C LEU A 490 -22.98 -5.75 20.70
N GLY A 491 -24.24 -5.47 20.37
CA GLY A 491 -25.27 -6.47 20.13
C GLY A 491 -25.27 -7.01 18.70
N PHE A 492 -26.44 -7.42 18.23
CA PHE A 492 -26.65 -7.98 16.89
C PHE A 492 -27.52 -7.10 15.99
N THR A 493 -27.80 -5.85 16.39
CA THR A 493 -28.53 -4.87 15.57
C THR A 493 -27.71 -4.48 14.33
N ALA A 494 -28.33 -3.91 13.30
CA ALA A 494 -27.61 -3.48 12.10
C ALA A 494 -26.49 -2.48 12.43
N THR A 495 -26.77 -1.48 13.28
CA THR A 495 -25.79 -0.48 13.73
C THR A 495 -24.65 -1.11 14.54
N ASP A 496 -24.95 -2.07 15.42
CA ASP A 496 -23.90 -2.77 16.18
C ASP A 496 -23.02 -3.64 15.28
N ARG A 497 -23.59 -4.23 14.22
CA ARG A 497 -22.85 -5.03 13.24
C ARG A 497 -21.92 -4.15 12.40
N GLU A 498 -22.40 -3.00 11.95
CA GLU A 498 -21.60 -1.99 11.23
C GLU A 498 -20.45 -1.50 12.11
N GLU A 499 -20.74 -1.09 13.36
CA GLU A 499 -19.71 -0.64 14.31
C GLU A 499 -18.72 -1.76 14.66
N ASN A 500 -19.19 -3.01 14.75
CA ASN A 500 -18.31 -4.15 14.98
C ASN A 500 -17.27 -4.28 13.86
N ILE A 501 -17.71 -4.24 12.59
CA ILE A 501 -16.79 -4.32 11.44
C ILE A 501 -15.89 -3.10 11.36
N ARG A 502 -16.41 -1.88 11.59
CA ARG A 502 -15.61 -0.65 11.62
C ARG A 502 -14.48 -0.70 12.66
N ARG A 503 -14.76 -1.17 13.88
CA ARG A 503 -13.73 -1.34 14.93
C ARG A 503 -12.66 -2.34 14.53
N ILE A 504 -13.07 -3.46 13.94
CA ILE A 504 -12.14 -4.49 13.45
C ILE A 504 -11.23 -3.92 12.37
N ALA A 505 -11.79 -3.14 11.42
CA ALA A 505 -11.02 -2.51 10.36
C ALA A 505 -9.95 -1.54 10.89
N GLU A 506 -10.29 -0.70 11.87
CA GLU A 506 -9.32 0.20 12.50
C GLU A 506 -8.23 -0.55 13.27
N VAL A 507 -8.59 -1.61 14.00
CA VAL A 507 -7.59 -2.44 14.70
C VAL A 507 -6.68 -3.17 13.71
N ALA A 508 -7.24 -3.74 12.65
CA ALA A 508 -6.47 -4.40 11.59
C ALA A 508 -5.47 -3.42 10.94
N LYS A 509 -5.92 -2.19 10.66
CA LYS A 509 -5.05 -1.11 10.19
C LYS A 509 -3.93 -0.80 11.17
N LEU A 510 -4.16 -0.82 12.49
CA LEU A 510 -3.11 -0.58 13.47
C LEU A 510 -2.06 -1.72 13.46
N PHE A 511 -2.48 -2.97 13.35
CA PHE A 511 -1.56 -4.11 13.22
C PHE A 511 -0.77 -4.07 11.91
N ALA A 512 -1.43 -3.76 10.80
CA ALA A 512 -0.79 -3.55 9.51
C ALA A 512 0.18 -2.37 9.57
N ASP A 513 -0.21 -1.22 10.13
CA ASP A 513 0.68 -0.07 10.30
C ASP A 513 1.89 -0.44 11.15
N ALA A 514 1.73 -1.26 12.18
CA ALA A 514 2.81 -1.75 13.05
C ALA A 514 3.82 -2.66 12.33
N GLY A 515 3.49 -3.19 11.14
CA GLY A 515 4.36 -4.03 10.32
C GLY A 515 4.03 -5.52 10.34
N LEU A 516 2.91 -5.92 10.95
CA LEU A 516 2.45 -7.31 10.99
C LEU A 516 1.49 -7.59 9.83
N VAL A 517 1.41 -8.87 9.44
CA VAL A 517 0.29 -9.36 8.62
C VAL A 517 -0.91 -9.60 9.53
N CYS A 518 -1.92 -8.74 9.46
CA CYS A 518 -3.15 -8.89 10.22
C CYS A 518 -4.13 -9.79 9.45
N ILE A 519 -4.56 -10.89 10.04
CA ILE A 519 -5.54 -11.81 9.45
C ILE A 519 -6.87 -11.56 10.13
N THR A 520 -7.95 -11.33 9.39
CA THR A 520 -9.28 -11.12 9.98
C THR A 520 -10.25 -12.19 9.50
N SER A 521 -11.00 -12.81 10.43
CA SER A 521 -11.88 -13.96 10.18
C SER A 521 -13.34 -13.66 10.52
N PHE A 522 -13.99 -12.75 9.79
CA PHE A 522 -15.36 -12.31 10.10
C PHE A 522 -16.33 -12.58 8.96
N ILE A 523 -17.62 -12.78 9.28
CA ILE A 523 -18.65 -12.96 8.24
C ILE A 523 -18.69 -11.73 7.32
N SER A 524 -18.64 -10.52 7.88
CA SER A 524 -18.62 -9.23 7.14
C SER A 524 -19.55 -9.23 5.91
N PRO A 525 -20.87 -9.41 6.11
CA PRO A 525 -21.79 -9.79 5.04
C PRO A 525 -22.09 -8.69 4.02
N PHE A 526 -21.95 -7.43 4.41
CA PHE A 526 -22.33 -6.29 3.57
C PHE A 526 -21.13 -5.72 2.83
N THR A 527 -21.31 -5.45 1.54
CA THR A 527 -20.31 -4.88 0.64
C THR A 527 -19.86 -3.50 1.11
N LYS A 528 -20.81 -2.69 1.63
CA LYS A 528 -20.50 -1.37 2.20
C LYS A 528 -19.41 -1.47 3.28
N ASP A 529 -19.62 -2.33 4.27
CA ASP A 529 -18.71 -2.45 5.43
C ASP A 529 -17.31 -2.93 5.02
N ARG A 530 -17.23 -3.86 4.05
CA ARG A 530 -15.95 -4.35 3.52
C ARG A 530 -15.22 -3.28 2.71
N ASN A 531 -15.95 -2.52 1.88
CA ASN A 531 -15.40 -1.41 1.13
C ASN A 531 -14.89 -0.29 2.04
N ASP A 532 -15.59 -0.01 3.14
CA ASP A 532 -15.13 0.99 4.10
C ASP A 532 -13.89 0.50 4.86
N ALA A 533 -13.82 -0.79 5.21
CA ALA A 533 -12.60 -1.40 5.75
C ALA A 533 -11.41 -1.29 4.78
N ARG A 534 -11.63 -1.53 3.47
CA ARG A 534 -10.64 -1.36 2.41
C ARG A 534 -10.15 0.09 2.31
N LYS A 535 -11.07 1.05 2.21
CA LYS A 535 -10.74 2.51 2.16
C LYS A 535 -9.91 2.95 3.37
N ILE A 536 -10.22 2.46 4.57
CA ILE A 536 -9.46 2.76 5.79
C ILE A 536 -7.97 2.42 5.64
N HIS A 537 -7.65 1.30 4.98
CA HIS A 537 -6.28 0.84 4.75
C HIS A 537 -5.63 1.58 3.56
N GLU A 538 -6.32 1.72 2.45
CA GLU A 538 -5.84 2.42 1.25
C GLU A 538 -5.50 3.89 1.55
N ASN A 539 -6.35 4.60 2.28
CA ASN A 539 -6.10 5.97 2.74
C ASN A 539 -4.86 6.08 3.63
N ALA A 540 -4.49 4.99 4.33
CA ALA A 540 -3.29 4.90 5.12
C ALA A 540 -2.07 4.40 4.32
N GLY A 541 -2.22 4.10 3.02
CA GLY A 541 -1.17 3.50 2.19
C GLY A 541 -0.73 2.12 2.69
N LEU A 542 -1.68 1.30 3.15
CA LEU A 542 -1.45 -0.07 3.62
C LEU A 542 -2.18 -1.06 2.69
N PRO A 543 -1.54 -2.18 2.28
CA PRO A 543 -2.18 -3.20 1.47
C PRO A 543 -3.35 -3.88 2.20
N PHE A 544 -4.44 -4.14 1.46
CA PHE A 544 -5.64 -4.81 1.93
C PHE A 544 -6.06 -5.87 0.92
N PHE A 545 -6.19 -7.11 1.36
CA PHE A 545 -6.54 -8.26 0.51
C PHE A 545 -7.87 -8.84 0.97
N GLU A 546 -8.94 -8.59 0.23
CA GLU A 546 -10.24 -9.20 0.45
C GLU A 546 -10.28 -10.61 -0.14
N VAL A 547 -10.41 -11.60 0.74
CA VAL A 547 -10.40 -13.02 0.39
C VAL A 547 -11.79 -13.58 0.63
N PHE A 548 -12.48 -13.93 -0.46
CA PHE A 548 -13.79 -14.52 -0.39
C PHE A 548 -13.72 -16.04 -0.16
N VAL A 549 -14.02 -16.47 1.07
CA VAL A 549 -14.13 -17.88 1.44
C VAL A 549 -15.52 -18.39 1.05
N ASN A 550 -15.58 -18.95 -0.15
CA ASN A 550 -16.81 -19.29 -0.85
C ASN A 550 -17.12 -20.79 -0.72
N ALA A 551 -18.09 -21.11 0.13
CA ALA A 551 -18.73 -22.43 0.19
C ALA A 551 -20.25 -22.26 -0.04
N PRO A 552 -20.91 -23.18 -0.76
CA PRO A 552 -22.37 -23.20 -0.85
C PRO A 552 -23.04 -23.23 0.53
N LEU A 553 -24.24 -22.64 0.63
CA LEU A 553 -24.98 -22.58 1.90
C LEU A 553 -25.27 -23.98 2.43
N GLU A 554 -25.62 -24.92 1.55
CA GLU A 554 -25.95 -26.30 1.90
C GLU A 554 -24.76 -27.01 2.54
N VAL A 555 -23.54 -26.74 2.05
CA VAL A 555 -22.29 -27.27 2.62
C VAL A 555 -21.99 -26.62 3.97
N CYS A 556 -22.27 -25.33 4.11
CA CYS A 556 -22.12 -24.62 5.37
C CYS A 556 -23.09 -25.15 6.44
N GLU A 557 -24.36 -25.38 6.06
CA GLU A 557 -25.39 -25.99 6.91
C GLU A 557 -25.05 -27.43 7.27
N SER A 558 -24.55 -28.24 6.33
CA SER A 558 -24.20 -29.64 6.62
C SER A 558 -23.05 -29.76 7.62
N ARG A 559 -22.12 -28.78 7.62
CA ARG A 559 -21.00 -28.73 8.57
C ARG A 559 -21.44 -28.33 9.97
N ASP A 560 -22.42 -27.42 10.07
CA ASP A 560 -22.94 -26.75 11.29
C ASP A 560 -22.00 -26.79 12.50
N VAL A 561 -20.77 -26.33 12.34
CA VAL A 561 -19.64 -26.57 13.28
C VAL A 561 -19.97 -26.10 14.71
N LYS A 562 -20.81 -25.08 14.83
CA LYS A 562 -21.21 -24.46 16.10
C LYS A 562 -22.69 -24.70 16.46
N GLY A 563 -23.41 -25.51 15.69
CA GLY A 563 -24.85 -25.74 15.89
C GLY A 563 -25.73 -24.50 15.65
N LEU A 564 -25.23 -23.51 14.90
CA LEU A 564 -25.88 -22.21 14.71
C LEU A 564 -26.95 -22.26 13.62
N TYR A 565 -26.74 -23.05 12.56
CA TYR A 565 -27.72 -23.18 11.48
C TYR A 565 -28.97 -23.91 11.98
N LYS A 566 -28.81 -24.98 12.77
CA LYS A 566 -29.94 -25.67 13.40
C LYS A 566 -30.79 -24.74 14.28
N LYS A 567 -30.13 -23.87 15.07
CA LYS A 567 -30.81 -22.89 15.93
C LYS A 567 -31.48 -21.77 15.14
N ALA A 568 -30.87 -21.30 14.06
CA ALA A 568 -31.47 -20.31 13.15
C ALA A 568 -32.74 -20.87 12.49
N ARG A 569 -32.67 -22.11 11.96
CA ARG A 569 -33.84 -22.80 11.36
C ARG A 569 -34.97 -23.06 12.36
N ALA A 570 -34.64 -23.24 13.65
CA ALA A 570 -35.61 -23.35 14.73
C ALA A 570 -36.18 -22.00 15.21
N GLY A 571 -35.73 -20.86 14.64
CA GLY A 571 -36.18 -19.52 15.02
C GLY A 571 -35.59 -18.99 16.32
N GLU A 572 -34.63 -19.69 16.93
CA GLU A 572 -33.97 -19.29 18.19
C GLU A 572 -32.97 -18.14 17.96
N ILE A 573 -32.39 -18.05 16.76
CA ILE A 573 -31.46 -16.98 16.35
C ILE A 573 -32.08 -16.23 15.18
N LYS A 574 -32.45 -14.96 15.39
CA LYS A 574 -33.01 -14.10 14.34
C LYS A 574 -31.92 -13.30 13.62
N GLY A 575 -32.11 -13.06 12.33
CA GLY A 575 -31.20 -12.24 11.51
C GLY A 575 -29.86 -12.91 11.25
N PHE A 576 -29.86 -14.24 11.11
CA PHE A 576 -28.65 -15.01 10.83
C PHE A 576 -28.32 -14.92 9.34
N THR A 577 -27.09 -14.50 9.03
CA THR A 577 -26.62 -14.34 7.64
C THR A 577 -26.67 -15.68 6.88
N GLY A 578 -27.30 -15.68 5.71
CA GLY A 578 -27.54 -16.85 4.87
C GLY A 578 -28.89 -17.55 5.11
N ILE A 579 -29.65 -17.15 6.14
CA ILE A 579 -30.99 -17.68 6.45
C ILE A 579 -32.03 -16.56 6.45
N ASP A 580 -31.93 -15.63 7.41
CA ASP A 580 -32.87 -14.51 7.61
C ASP A 580 -32.24 -13.14 7.30
N SER A 581 -30.99 -13.13 6.85
CA SER A 581 -30.26 -11.91 6.46
C SER A 581 -29.34 -12.25 5.29
N ASP A 582 -29.22 -11.34 4.33
CA ASP A 582 -28.47 -11.61 3.12
C ASP A 582 -26.95 -11.59 3.35
N TYR A 583 -26.23 -12.29 2.45
CA TYR A 583 -24.79 -12.20 2.28
C TYR A 583 -24.50 -11.64 0.90
N GLU A 584 -23.91 -10.45 0.85
CA GLU A 584 -23.54 -9.79 -0.41
C GLU A 584 -22.15 -10.27 -0.82
N LYS A 585 -22.09 -11.07 -1.89
CA LYS A 585 -20.83 -11.60 -2.41
C LYS A 585 -19.90 -10.45 -2.85
N PRO A 586 -18.59 -10.50 -2.53
CA PRO A 586 -17.63 -9.53 -3.05
C PRO A 586 -17.63 -9.52 -4.59
N GLU A 587 -17.69 -8.33 -5.20
CA GLU A 587 -17.67 -8.18 -6.65
C GLU A 587 -16.26 -8.28 -7.24
N ALA A 588 -15.26 -7.77 -6.52
CA ALA A 588 -13.85 -7.75 -6.93
C ALA A 588 -12.91 -8.13 -5.77
N PRO A 589 -13.01 -9.35 -5.20
CA PRO A 589 -12.05 -9.82 -4.21
C PRO A 589 -10.69 -10.09 -4.86
N GLU A 590 -9.60 -9.85 -4.14
CA GLU A 590 -8.26 -10.23 -4.60
C GLU A 590 -8.09 -11.74 -4.76
N LEU A 591 -8.83 -12.55 -3.97
CA LEU A 591 -8.83 -14.00 -4.11
C LEU A 591 -10.18 -14.63 -3.73
N VAL A 592 -10.58 -15.68 -4.45
CA VAL A 592 -11.76 -16.49 -4.13
C VAL A 592 -11.33 -17.92 -3.80
N LEU A 593 -11.60 -18.36 -2.58
CA LEU A 593 -11.30 -19.71 -2.11
C LEU A 593 -12.57 -20.57 -2.13
N LYS A 594 -12.65 -21.54 -3.05
CA LYS A 594 -13.78 -22.46 -3.17
C LYS A 594 -13.73 -23.59 -2.15
N THR A 595 -14.05 -23.26 -0.89
CA THR A 595 -14.00 -24.23 0.20
C THR A 595 -15.16 -25.23 0.11
N GLY A 596 -14.86 -26.52 0.26
CA GLY A 596 -15.80 -27.62 -0.07
C GLY A 596 -15.44 -28.34 -1.37
N GLU A 597 -14.68 -27.71 -2.25
CA GLU A 597 -13.99 -28.34 -3.38
C GLU A 597 -12.49 -28.48 -3.10
N LEU A 598 -11.88 -27.43 -2.53
CA LEU A 598 -10.44 -27.36 -2.22
C LEU A 598 -10.11 -27.88 -0.82
N THR A 599 -8.90 -28.42 -0.66
CA THR A 599 -8.34 -28.74 0.67
C THR A 599 -7.80 -27.48 1.35
N VAL A 600 -7.56 -27.54 2.67
CA VAL A 600 -6.95 -26.42 3.42
C VAL A 600 -5.60 -26.03 2.82
N ASN A 601 -4.76 -27.01 2.48
CA ASN A 601 -3.45 -26.76 1.88
C ASN A 601 -3.57 -26.06 0.52
N ASP A 602 -4.49 -26.50 -0.36
CA ASP A 602 -4.69 -25.83 -1.65
C ASP A 602 -5.11 -24.35 -1.46
N CYS A 603 -5.93 -24.06 -0.45
CA CYS A 603 -6.32 -22.69 -0.11
C CYS A 603 -5.14 -21.86 0.42
N ILE A 604 -4.30 -22.43 1.29
CA ILE A 604 -3.12 -21.74 1.82
C ILE A 604 -2.11 -21.46 0.72
N HIS A 605 -1.88 -22.39 -0.20
CA HIS A 605 -1.01 -22.16 -1.36
C HIS A 605 -1.46 -20.96 -2.18
N GLN A 606 -2.74 -20.89 -2.56
CA GLN A 606 -3.26 -19.75 -3.33
C GLN A 606 -3.14 -18.41 -2.58
N LEU A 607 -3.39 -18.40 -1.27
CA LEU A 607 -3.22 -17.22 -0.45
C LEU A 607 -1.76 -16.76 -0.37
N VAL A 608 -0.85 -17.70 -0.16
CA VAL A 608 0.58 -17.42 -0.07
C VAL A 608 1.11 -16.91 -1.40
N ASP A 609 0.66 -17.46 -2.53
CA ASP A 609 1.06 -17.01 -3.86
C ASP A 609 0.59 -15.57 -4.12
N LEU A 610 -0.66 -15.24 -3.77
CA LEU A 610 -1.12 -13.84 -3.77
C LEU A 610 -0.19 -12.94 -2.93
N LEU A 611 0.17 -13.36 -1.71
CA LEU A 611 1.03 -12.56 -0.83
C LEU A 611 2.47 -12.45 -1.34
N LYS A 612 2.96 -13.42 -2.12
CA LYS A 612 4.26 -13.35 -2.81
C LYS A 612 4.23 -12.38 -3.97
N GLU A 613 3.19 -12.42 -4.80
CA GLU A 613 3.00 -11.49 -5.93
C GLU A 613 2.94 -10.03 -5.47
N GLN A 614 2.49 -9.80 -4.24
CA GLN A 614 2.34 -8.48 -3.62
C GLN A 614 3.52 -8.10 -2.71
N ASP A 615 4.64 -8.84 -2.77
CA ASP A 615 5.87 -8.61 -1.99
C ASP A 615 5.70 -8.62 -0.46
N ILE A 616 4.59 -9.17 0.05
CA ILE A 616 4.36 -9.33 1.50
C ILE A 616 5.16 -10.51 2.04
N VAL A 617 5.05 -11.65 1.35
CA VAL A 617 5.84 -12.85 1.58
C VAL A 617 6.99 -12.84 0.58
N PRO A 618 8.26 -12.70 1.00
CA PRO A 618 9.37 -12.67 0.05
C PRO A 618 9.39 -13.93 -0.82
N THR A 619 9.69 -13.79 -2.11
CA THR A 619 9.89 -14.93 -3.04
C THR A 619 11.01 -15.88 -2.57
N GLY A 620 11.98 -15.37 -1.80
CA GLY A 620 13.01 -16.17 -1.11
C GLY A 620 12.50 -16.98 0.10
N VAL A 621 11.22 -16.90 0.45
CA VAL A 621 10.51 -17.88 1.28
C VAL A 621 10.22 -19.09 0.39
N THR A 622 11.27 -19.79 -0.03
CA THR A 622 11.13 -20.91 -0.98
C THR A 622 10.71 -22.18 -0.23
N GLU A 623 9.42 -22.50 -0.32
CA GLU A 623 8.96 -23.89 -0.29
C GLU A 623 9.12 -24.58 -1.67
N GLU A 624 9.43 -23.80 -2.71
CA GLU A 624 9.53 -24.30 -4.07
C GLU A 624 10.93 -24.85 -4.35
N VAL A 625 10.98 -26.11 -4.78
CA VAL A 625 12.21 -26.82 -5.15
C VAL A 625 12.81 -26.15 -6.38
N ASN A 626 13.99 -25.55 -6.23
CA ASN A 626 14.75 -24.93 -7.31
C ASN A 626 15.56 -26.01 -8.04
N GLU A 627 14.95 -26.65 -9.04
CA GLU A 627 15.66 -27.55 -9.94
C GLU A 627 16.50 -26.76 -10.95
N LEU A 628 17.71 -27.26 -11.24
CA LEU A 628 18.66 -26.61 -12.15
C LEU A 628 18.76 -27.32 -13.50
N PHE A 629 17.74 -28.12 -13.84
CA PHE A 629 17.63 -28.73 -15.15
C PHE A 629 17.31 -27.68 -16.21
N VAL A 630 17.97 -27.78 -17.36
CA VAL A 630 17.61 -27.01 -18.54
C VAL A 630 16.21 -27.45 -18.98
N PRO A 631 15.27 -26.51 -19.17
CA PRO A 631 13.94 -26.84 -19.69
C PRO A 631 14.05 -27.57 -21.04
N GLU A 632 13.23 -28.60 -21.27
CA GLU A 632 13.30 -29.45 -22.47
C GLU A 632 13.27 -28.64 -23.78
N ASN A 633 12.51 -27.56 -23.82
CA ASN A 633 12.40 -26.68 -25.00
C ASN A 633 13.66 -25.83 -25.29
N LYS A 634 14.65 -25.82 -24.40
CA LYS A 634 15.94 -25.11 -24.55
C LYS A 634 17.14 -26.04 -24.65
N LEU A 635 16.94 -27.35 -24.49
CA LEU A 635 18.02 -28.32 -24.36
C LEU A 635 18.97 -28.34 -25.57
N ASP A 636 18.43 -28.41 -26.80
CA ASP A 636 19.23 -28.46 -28.02
C ASP A 636 20.14 -27.23 -28.20
N LEU A 637 19.64 -26.05 -27.81
CA LEU A 637 20.38 -24.79 -27.86
C LEU A 637 21.54 -24.82 -26.86
N VAL A 638 21.27 -25.22 -25.62
CA VAL A 638 22.27 -25.26 -24.55
C VAL A 638 23.32 -26.35 -24.80
N LEU A 639 22.95 -27.49 -25.40
CA LEU A 639 23.91 -28.51 -25.83
C LEU A 639 24.82 -28.00 -26.96
N SER A 640 24.28 -27.21 -27.88
CA SER A 640 25.06 -26.57 -28.94
C SER A 640 26.08 -25.58 -28.35
N ASP A 641 25.68 -24.77 -27.36
CA ASP A 641 26.58 -23.92 -26.59
C ASP A 641 27.67 -24.74 -25.89
N ALA A 642 27.28 -25.83 -25.20
CA ALA A 642 28.23 -26.67 -24.46
C ALA A 642 29.36 -27.20 -25.35
N ASN A 643 29.10 -27.46 -26.63
CA ASN A 643 30.08 -28.00 -27.58
C ASN A 643 31.24 -27.04 -27.91
N ILE A 644 31.02 -25.73 -27.82
CA ILE A 644 32.04 -24.72 -28.11
C ILE A 644 32.76 -24.20 -26.85
N LEU A 645 32.25 -24.53 -25.66
CA LEU A 645 32.83 -24.09 -24.39
C LEU A 645 34.06 -24.92 -23.98
N PRO A 646 35.03 -24.32 -23.26
CA PRO A 646 36.07 -25.09 -22.61
C PRO A 646 35.45 -26.05 -21.59
N THR A 647 36.12 -27.17 -21.35
CA THR A 647 35.58 -28.27 -20.54
C THR A 647 36.44 -28.54 -19.30
N VAL A 648 35.80 -28.96 -18.21
CA VAL A 648 36.42 -29.48 -16.99
C VAL A 648 35.96 -30.92 -16.78
N THR A 649 36.90 -31.85 -16.64
CA THR A 649 36.59 -33.23 -16.28
C THR A 649 36.28 -33.30 -14.79
N ILE A 650 35.13 -33.87 -14.44
CA ILE A 650 34.68 -34.01 -13.06
C ILE A 650 34.74 -35.47 -12.59
N THR A 651 34.83 -35.68 -11.29
CA THR A 651 34.83 -37.02 -10.68
C THR A 651 33.41 -37.55 -10.48
N GLU A 652 33.27 -38.81 -10.08
CA GLU A 652 31.96 -39.39 -9.73
C GLU A 652 31.36 -38.73 -8.48
N LEU A 653 32.21 -38.31 -7.53
CA LEU A 653 31.79 -37.55 -6.35
C LEU A 653 31.20 -36.19 -6.75
N ASP A 654 31.85 -35.50 -7.70
CA ASP A 654 31.37 -34.23 -8.22
C ASP A 654 30.04 -34.40 -8.96
N LEU A 655 29.89 -35.47 -9.76
CA LEU A 655 28.63 -35.79 -10.44
C LEU A 655 27.48 -36.02 -9.46
N GLN A 656 27.74 -36.65 -8.31
CA GLN A 656 26.73 -36.79 -7.24
C GLN A 656 26.34 -35.42 -6.68
N TRP A 657 27.27 -34.49 -6.51
CA TRP A 657 26.93 -33.11 -6.12
C TRP A 657 26.20 -32.33 -7.21
N VAL A 658 26.53 -32.56 -8.50
CA VAL A 658 25.74 -32.06 -9.63
C VAL A 658 24.30 -32.58 -9.52
N GLN A 659 24.08 -33.86 -9.22
CA GLN A 659 22.73 -34.40 -9.02
C GLN A 659 22.00 -33.74 -7.85
N VAL A 660 22.67 -33.57 -6.71
CA VAL A 660 22.11 -32.90 -5.53
C VAL A 660 21.63 -31.47 -5.88
N LEU A 661 22.44 -30.73 -6.62
CA LEU A 661 22.11 -29.38 -7.09
C LEU A 661 20.99 -29.39 -8.13
N ALA A 662 21.10 -30.26 -9.15
CA ALA A 662 20.15 -30.35 -10.26
C ALA A 662 18.73 -30.63 -9.80
N GLU A 663 18.56 -31.55 -8.85
CA GLU A 663 17.26 -31.94 -8.30
C GLU A 663 16.74 -30.96 -7.23
N GLY A 664 17.52 -29.93 -6.88
CA GLY A 664 17.10 -28.87 -5.97
C GLY A 664 17.16 -29.21 -4.48
N TRP A 665 17.88 -30.27 -4.08
CA TRP A 665 18.06 -30.61 -2.65
C TRP A 665 18.72 -29.47 -1.86
N ALA A 666 19.57 -28.69 -2.51
CA ALA A 666 20.28 -27.54 -1.94
C ALA A 666 19.60 -26.19 -2.21
N THR A 667 18.29 -26.19 -2.52
CA THR A 667 17.50 -24.97 -2.71
C THR A 667 17.77 -23.95 -1.58
N PRO A 668 18.08 -22.67 -1.89
CA PRO A 668 17.94 -22.00 -3.19
C PRO A 668 19.25 -21.81 -3.97
N LEU A 669 20.30 -22.62 -3.73
CA LEU A 669 21.53 -22.51 -4.52
C LEU A 669 21.22 -22.62 -6.02
N ARG A 670 21.90 -21.77 -6.81
CA ARG A 670 21.80 -21.76 -8.28
C ARG A 670 22.89 -22.57 -8.96
N GLY A 671 23.80 -23.16 -8.19
CA GLY A 671 24.90 -23.96 -8.66
C GLY A 671 25.88 -24.22 -7.52
N PHE A 672 27.13 -24.51 -7.85
CA PHE A 672 28.18 -24.63 -6.85
C PHE A 672 28.44 -23.28 -6.18
N MET A 673 28.68 -23.32 -4.87
CA MET A 673 28.74 -22.11 -4.04
C MET A 673 29.78 -21.12 -4.56
N ARG A 674 29.37 -19.86 -4.61
CA ARG A 674 30.26 -18.69 -4.68
C ARG A 674 30.99 -18.51 -3.35
N GLU A 675 32.10 -17.78 -3.33
CA GLU A 675 32.92 -17.52 -2.15
C GLU A 675 32.09 -16.98 -1.00
N ARG A 676 31.18 -16.05 -1.28
CA ARG A 676 30.27 -15.48 -0.27
C ARG A 676 29.41 -16.56 0.40
N GLU A 677 28.82 -17.46 -0.40
CA GLU A 677 27.97 -18.55 0.09
C GLU A 677 28.82 -19.57 0.87
N PHE A 678 29.99 -19.94 0.33
CA PHE A 678 30.96 -20.82 0.97
C PHE A 678 31.38 -20.33 2.36
N LEU A 679 31.73 -19.04 2.48
CA LEU A 679 32.10 -18.44 3.76
C LEU A 679 30.92 -18.40 4.72
N GLN A 680 29.72 -18.05 4.27
CA GLN A 680 28.53 -18.07 5.12
C GLN A 680 28.25 -19.47 5.67
N VAL A 681 28.36 -20.49 4.82
CA VAL A 681 28.16 -21.90 5.19
C VAL A 681 29.22 -22.37 6.17
N LEU A 682 30.50 -22.09 5.91
CA LEU A 682 31.59 -22.50 6.80
C LEU A 682 31.54 -21.85 8.18
N HIS A 683 31.12 -20.58 8.27
CA HIS A 683 31.16 -19.84 9.52
C HIS A 683 29.85 -19.86 10.31
N PHE A 684 28.71 -19.92 9.62
CA PHE A 684 27.40 -19.77 10.24
C PHE A 684 26.48 -20.99 10.06
N GLY A 685 26.83 -21.92 9.18
CA GLY A 685 25.97 -23.04 8.84
C GLY A 685 24.66 -22.62 8.16
N THR A 686 24.64 -21.42 7.57
CA THR A 686 23.46 -20.84 6.93
C THR A 686 23.83 -19.98 5.74
N LEU A 687 22.98 -19.93 4.72
CA LEU A 687 22.94 -18.81 3.78
C LEU A 687 22.12 -17.67 4.39
N LEU A 688 22.54 -16.43 4.17
CA LEU A 688 21.95 -15.24 4.78
C LEU A 688 21.24 -14.33 3.76
N ASP A 689 21.60 -14.45 2.49
CA ASP A 689 21.01 -13.64 1.43
C ASP A 689 19.60 -14.16 1.10
N GLY A 690 18.58 -13.31 1.27
CA GLY A 690 17.17 -13.70 1.09
C GLY A 690 16.50 -14.30 2.35
N GLY A 691 17.23 -14.39 3.47
CA GLY A 691 16.75 -14.91 4.75
C GLY A 691 17.72 -15.91 5.36
N ILE A 692 17.44 -16.36 6.58
CA ILE A 692 18.26 -17.38 7.25
C ILE A 692 17.86 -18.76 6.73
N ILE A 693 18.72 -19.36 5.92
CA ILE A 693 18.49 -20.67 5.30
C ILE A 693 19.53 -21.63 5.82
N ASN A 694 19.11 -22.74 6.45
CA ASN A 694 20.05 -23.75 6.91
C ASN A 694 20.84 -24.34 5.72
N MET A 695 22.16 -24.26 5.79
CA MET A 695 23.09 -24.83 4.81
C MET A 695 24.43 -25.03 5.51
N SER A 696 24.67 -26.24 6.01
CA SER A 696 25.78 -26.51 6.92
C SER A 696 27.00 -27.14 6.25
N VAL A 697 26.90 -27.55 4.99
CA VAL A 697 27.97 -28.25 4.26
C VAL A 697 28.33 -27.47 2.99
N PRO A 698 29.62 -27.22 2.73
CA PRO A 698 30.07 -26.66 1.46
C PRO A 698 29.74 -27.57 0.27
N ILE A 699 28.97 -27.04 -0.69
CA ILE A 699 28.69 -27.69 -1.97
C ILE A 699 29.48 -26.92 -3.04
N VAL A 700 30.68 -27.40 -3.33
CA VAL A 700 31.71 -26.69 -4.09
C VAL A 700 32.33 -27.62 -5.14
N LEU A 701 32.85 -27.03 -6.23
CA LEU A 701 33.57 -27.75 -7.28
C LEU A 701 35.07 -27.42 -7.18
N PRO A 702 35.92 -28.35 -6.70
CA PRO A 702 37.35 -28.16 -6.69
C PRO A 702 37.93 -28.24 -8.11
N VAL A 703 38.83 -27.32 -8.46
CA VAL A 703 39.54 -27.30 -9.74
C VAL A 703 41.04 -27.14 -9.50
N SER A 704 41.87 -27.73 -10.37
CA SER A 704 43.32 -27.57 -10.26
C SER A 704 43.73 -26.13 -10.56
N LYS A 705 44.97 -25.77 -10.23
CA LYS A 705 45.52 -24.46 -10.59
C LYS A 705 45.58 -24.28 -12.10
N GLU A 706 45.93 -25.34 -12.83
CA GLU A 706 46.00 -25.36 -14.29
C GLU A 706 44.62 -25.15 -14.92
N ASP A 707 43.58 -25.80 -14.37
CA ASP A 707 42.20 -25.59 -14.82
C ASP A 707 41.72 -24.18 -14.50
N LYS A 708 42.01 -23.65 -13.31
CA LYS A 708 41.71 -22.26 -12.97
C LYS A 708 42.35 -21.31 -13.98
N GLU A 709 43.66 -21.41 -14.23
CA GLU A 709 44.38 -20.54 -15.17
C GLU A 709 43.86 -20.66 -16.61
N ARG A 710 43.45 -21.87 -17.03
CA ARG A 710 42.88 -22.13 -18.35
C ARG A 710 41.49 -21.55 -18.55
N LEU A 711 40.68 -21.48 -17.49
CA LEU A 711 39.27 -21.06 -17.53
C LEU A 711 39.05 -19.62 -17.09
N ASP A 712 40.05 -18.99 -16.45
CA ASP A 712 39.96 -17.62 -15.99
C ASP A 712 39.65 -16.67 -17.15
N GLY A 713 38.64 -15.81 -16.97
CA GLY A 713 38.13 -14.90 -18.01
C GLY A 713 37.07 -15.48 -18.96
N TYR A 714 36.79 -16.79 -18.95
CA TYR A 714 35.63 -17.33 -19.66
C TYR A 714 34.33 -17.07 -18.88
N THR A 715 33.26 -16.72 -19.60
CA THR A 715 31.93 -16.49 -19.00
C THR A 715 31.16 -17.78 -18.73
N ALA A 716 31.59 -18.92 -19.29
CA ALA A 716 31.04 -20.23 -19.03
C ALA A 716 32.02 -21.36 -19.39
N PHE A 717 31.83 -22.54 -18.78
CA PHE A 717 32.53 -23.78 -19.15
C PHE A 717 31.64 -25.00 -18.94
N ALA A 718 31.89 -26.08 -19.70
CA ALA A 718 31.14 -27.34 -19.60
C ALA A 718 31.77 -28.28 -18.55
N LEU A 719 30.93 -29.02 -17.84
CA LEU A 719 31.34 -30.13 -16.97
C LEU A 719 31.21 -31.45 -17.73
N GLU A 720 32.26 -32.26 -17.72
CA GLU A 720 32.32 -33.54 -18.42
C GLU A 720 32.63 -34.70 -17.47
N PHE A 721 31.81 -35.74 -17.52
CA PHE A 721 32.01 -36.98 -16.79
C PHE A 721 32.11 -38.16 -17.76
N LYS A 722 33.20 -38.93 -17.68
CA LYS A 722 33.45 -40.10 -18.56
C LYS A 722 33.27 -39.81 -20.06
N GLY A 723 33.66 -38.61 -20.51
CA GLY A 723 33.58 -38.17 -21.92
C GLY A 723 32.21 -37.63 -22.34
N GLN A 724 31.22 -37.54 -21.43
CA GLN A 724 29.92 -36.94 -21.68
C GLN A 724 29.80 -35.60 -20.95
N LYS A 725 29.41 -34.55 -21.67
CA LYS A 725 29.08 -33.25 -21.05
C LYS A 725 27.73 -33.37 -20.34
N VAL A 726 27.69 -32.97 -19.07
CA VAL A 726 26.50 -33.14 -18.21
C VAL A 726 25.86 -31.82 -17.77
N ALA A 727 26.63 -30.74 -17.77
CA ALA A 727 26.17 -29.42 -17.34
C ALA A 727 27.06 -28.29 -17.91
N ILE A 728 26.57 -27.06 -17.82
CA ILE A 728 27.36 -25.83 -17.99
C ILE A 728 27.41 -25.08 -16.66
N MET A 729 28.60 -24.60 -16.30
CA MET A 729 28.79 -23.57 -15.28
C MET A 729 28.84 -22.20 -15.97
N ARG A 730 27.92 -21.30 -15.65
CA ARG A 730 27.90 -19.91 -16.14
C ARG A 730 28.35 -18.93 -15.07
N ASN A 731 28.90 -17.81 -15.52
CA ASN A 731 29.41 -16.72 -14.69
C ASN A 731 30.34 -17.21 -13.57
N PRO A 732 31.35 -18.03 -13.88
CA PRO A 732 32.15 -18.66 -12.86
C PRO A 732 32.96 -17.62 -12.07
N GLU A 733 33.14 -17.88 -10.79
CA GLU A 733 34.14 -17.23 -9.96
C GLU A 733 35.08 -18.28 -9.38
N PHE A 734 36.36 -17.93 -9.28
CA PHE A 734 37.40 -18.81 -8.75
C PHE A 734 37.99 -18.21 -7.48
N TYR A 735 38.01 -18.99 -6.40
CA TYR A 735 38.50 -18.57 -5.09
C TYR A 735 39.27 -19.69 -4.40
N GLU A 736 40.06 -19.35 -3.37
CA GLU A 736 40.93 -20.32 -2.69
C GLU A 736 40.13 -21.39 -1.94
N HIS A 737 40.55 -22.65 -2.07
CA HIS A 737 39.88 -23.75 -1.36
C HIS A 737 40.21 -23.79 0.13
N ARG A 738 41.41 -23.32 0.54
CA ARG A 738 41.87 -23.31 1.95
C ARG A 738 41.54 -24.61 2.70
N LYS A 739 41.97 -25.75 2.13
CA LYS A 739 41.55 -27.11 2.51
C LYS A 739 41.63 -27.39 4.01
N GLU A 740 42.71 -27.01 4.68
CA GLU A 740 42.87 -27.21 6.12
C GLU A 740 41.79 -26.48 6.93
N GLU A 741 41.56 -25.19 6.63
CA GLU A 741 40.53 -24.38 7.27
C GLU A 741 39.13 -24.95 7.02
N ARG A 742 38.82 -25.30 5.76
CA ARG A 742 37.56 -25.95 5.39
C ARG A 742 37.36 -27.22 6.22
N CYS A 743 38.37 -28.09 6.26
CA CYS A 743 38.29 -29.38 6.94
C CYS A 743 38.09 -29.20 8.46
N ALA A 744 38.87 -28.31 9.07
CA ALA A 744 38.77 -28.01 10.49
C ALA A 744 37.37 -27.51 10.88
N ARG A 745 36.78 -26.60 10.10
CA ARG A 745 35.46 -26.02 10.37
C ARG A 745 34.33 -27.01 10.11
N GLN A 746 34.38 -27.73 9.00
CA GLN A 746 33.30 -28.63 8.59
C GLN A 746 33.25 -29.90 9.45
N TRP A 747 34.39 -30.52 9.75
CA TRP A 747 34.45 -31.78 10.49
C TRP A 747 34.85 -31.64 11.96
N GLY A 748 35.37 -30.49 12.40
CA GLY A 748 35.97 -30.35 13.74
C GLY A 748 37.30 -31.09 13.89
N THR A 749 37.90 -31.54 12.79
CA THR A 749 39.21 -32.22 12.73
C THR A 749 39.80 -32.04 11.34
N THR A 750 41.12 -32.15 11.21
CA THR A 750 41.86 -32.14 9.93
C THR A 750 42.52 -33.50 9.66
N CYS A 751 42.14 -34.55 10.38
CA CYS A 751 42.75 -35.88 10.27
C CYS A 751 42.71 -36.39 8.81
N PRO A 752 43.88 -36.57 8.14
CA PRO A 752 43.94 -36.93 6.73
C PRO A 752 43.46 -38.37 6.47
N GLN A 753 43.34 -39.20 7.51
CA GLN A 753 42.79 -40.56 7.42
C GLN A 753 41.25 -40.58 7.47
N HIS A 754 40.59 -39.45 7.77
CA HIS A 754 39.15 -39.38 7.65
C HIS A 754 38.80 -39.49 6.16
N PRO A 755 37.91 -40.41 5.74
CA PRO A 755 37.85 -40.83 4.35
C PRO A 755 37.33 -39.73 3.40
N TYR A 756 36.43 -38.86 3.85
CA TYR A 756 36.03 -37.68 3.05
C TYR A 756 37.08 -36.55 3.05
N ILE A 757 37.69 -36.23 4.20
CA ILE A 757 38.81 -35.28 4.29
C ILE A 757 39.95 -35.69 3.36
N LYS A 758 40.26 -36.99 3.26
CA LYS A 758 41.26 -37.51 2.32
C LYS A 758 40.96 -37.06 0.89
N MET A 759 39.74 -37.29 0.40
CA MET A 759 39.33 -36.85 -0.94
C MET A 759 39.39 -35.32 -1.09
N ALA A 760 38.99 -34.57 -0.06
CA ALA A 760 39.08 -33.10 -0.09
C ALA A 760 40.52 -32.59 -0.15
N MET A 761 41.46 -33.24 0.55
CA MET A 761 42.88 -32.91 0.53
C MET A 761 43.52 -33.23 -0.82
N GLU A 762 43.12 -34.33 -1.45
CA GLU A 762 43.59 -34.79 -2.77
C GLU A 762 42.99 -33.99 -3.95
N SER A 763 41.92 -33.22 -3.73
CA SER A 763 41.26 -32.41 -4.75
C SER A 763 42.04 -31.14 -5.15
N GLY A 764 41.49 -30.31 -6.05
CA GLY A 764 42.12 -29.05 -6.49
C GLY A 764 42.28 -27.99 -5.38
N ASP A 765 43.23 -27.07 -5.56
CA ASP A 765 43.51 -25.97 -4.61
C ASP A 765 42.60 -24.74 -4.78
N TRP A 766 41.83 -24.70 -5.87
CA TRP A 766 40.85 -23.67 -6.16
C TRP A 766 39.43 -24.24 -6.13
N LEU A 767 38.45 -23.39 -5.85
CA LEU A 767 37.03 -23.69 -5.97
C LEU A 767 36.43 -22.84 -7.08
N ALA A 768 35.54 -23.43 -7.88
CA ALA A 768 34.75 -22.76 -8.90
C ALA A 768 33.28 -22.68 -8.48
N GLY A 769 32.77 -21.47 -8.26
CA GLY A 769 31.37 -21.19 -7.96
C GLY A 769 30.66 -20.54 -9.16
N GLY A 770 29.36 -20.73 -9.32
CA GLY A 770 28.65 -20.19 -10.48
C GLY A 770 27.20 -20.67 -10.62
N ASP A 771 26.54 -20.22 -11.69
CA ASP A 771 25.18 -20.65 -12.03
C ASP A 771 25.26 -21.95 -12.84
N LEU A 772 24.64 -23.02 -12.37
CA LEU A 772 24.72 -24.35 -12.96
C LEU A 772 23.48 -24.64 -13.82
N GLU A 773 23.68 -25.08 -15.05
CA GLU A 773 22.65 -25.55 -15.97
C GLU A 773 22.90 -27.02 -16.29
N VAL A 774 22.07 -27.92 -15.78
CA VAL A 774 22.22 -29.37 -15.97
C VAL A 774 21.33 -29.85 -17.11
N PHE A 775 21.89 -30.55 -18.09
CA PHE A 775 21.19 -30.82 -19.35
C PHE A 775 20.00 -31.75 -19.16
N GLU A 776 20.21 -32.87 -18.48
CA GLU A 776 19.24 -33.93 -18.35
C GLU A 776 19.21 -34.45 -16.92
N ARG A 777 18.13 -35.16 -16.57
CA ARG A 777 18.09 -35.91 -15.32
C ARG A 777 19.18 -36.98 -15.30
N LEU A 778 20.04 -36.93 -14.28
CA LEU A 778 21.11 -37.90 -14.10
C LEU A 778 20.54 -39.29 -13.74
N ARG A 779 21.02 -40.31 -14.43
CA ARG A 779 20.69 -41.72 -14.21
C ARG A 779 21.96 -42.52 -14.01
N TRP A 780 21.93 -43.44 -13.05
CA TRP A 780 23.09 -44.27 -12.71
C TRP A 780 23.08 -45.61 -13.42
N ASN A 781 21.92 -46.04 -13.94
CA ASN A 781 21.73 -47.29 -14.66
C ASN A 781 22.24 -48.53 -13.88
N ASP A 782 22.13 -48.47 -12.55
CA ASP A 782 22.55 -49.52 -11.61
C ASP A 782 21.37 -50.39 -11.11
N GLY A 783 20.19 -50.22 -11.73
CA GLY A 783 18.96 -50.91 -11.36
C GLY A 783 18.21 -50.30 -10.16
N LEU A 784 18.64 -49.12 -9.68
CA LEU A 784 18.04 -48.44 -8.52
C LEU A 784 17.47 -47.05 -8.84
N ASP A 785 17.53 -46.58 -10.08
CA ASP A 785 17.07 -45.24 -10.47
C ASP A 785 15.58 -44.98 -10.17
N GLN A 786 14.74 -46.02 -10.16
CA GLN A 786 13.33 -45.95 -9.77
C GLN A 786 13.11 -45.52 -8.31
N TYR A 787 14.15 -45.62 -7.46
CA TYR A 787 14.13 -45.15 -6.08
C TYR A 787 14.75 -43.76 -5.93
N ARG A 788 15.47 -43.23 -6.93
CA ARG A 788 16.10 -41.89 -6.90
C ARG A 788 15.09 -40.82 -7.26
N LEU A 789 14.12 -40.63 -6.36
CA LEU A 789 13.05 -39.65 -6.52
C LEU A 789 13.54 -38.24 -6.18
N THR A 790 13.26 -37.26 -7.03
CA THR A 790 13.58 -35.85 -6.75
C THR A 790 12.70 -35.32 -5.60
N PRO A 791 13.06 -34.21 -4.95
CA PRO A 791 12.20 -33.56 -3.96
C PRO A 791 10.80 -33.24 -4.51
N ARG A 792 10.70 -32.86 -5.79
CA ARG A 792 9.41 -32.58 -6.45
C ARG A 792 8.58 -33.86 -6.62
N GLU A 793 9.20 -34.96 -7.04
CA GLU A 793 8.53 -36.26 -7.16
C GLU A 793 8.09 -36.81 -5.80
N LEU A 794 8.90 -36.63 -4.75
CA LEU A 794 8.54 -37.00 -3.38
C LEU A 794 7.31 -36.23 -2.89
N ARG A 795 7.31 -34.89 -3.05
CA ARG A 795 6.14 -34.05 -2.73
C ARG A 795 4.89 -34.51 -3.48
N GLN A 796 5.03 -34.82 -4.77
CA GLN A 796 3.94 -35.34 -5.58
C GLN A 796 3.42 -36.69 -5.04
N LYS A 797 4.31 -37.63 -4.68
CA LYS A 797 3.91 -38.90 -4.07
C LYS A 797 3.20 -38.71 -2.72
N PHE A 798 3.66 -37.80 -1.86
CA PHE A 798 2.98 -37.50 -0.59
C PHE A 798 1.56 -36.98 -0.84
N LYS A 799 1.38 -36.12 -1.85
CA LYS A 799 0.07 -35.61 -2.26
C LYS A 799 -0.83 -36.71 -2.80
N GLU A 800 -0.32 -37.59 -3.66
CA GLU A 800 -1.06 -38.76 -4.18
C GLU A 800 -1.50 -39.71 -3.06
N MET A 801 -0.62 -39.92 -2.09
CA MET A 801 -0.92 -40.68 -0.88
C MET A 801 -1.89 -39.94 0.06
N ARG A 802 -2.21 -38.66 -0.17
CA ARG A 802 -3.01 -37.82 0.75
C ARG A 802 -2.44 -37.82 2.16
N ALA A 803 -1.12 -37.78 2.28
CA ALA A 803 -0.44 -37.70 3.56
C ALA A 803 -0.77 -36.36 4.24
N ASP A 804 -1.08 -36.40 5.54
CA ASP A 804 -1.29 -35.19 6.36
C ASP A 804 -0.13 -34.92 7.33
N ALA A 805 0.82 -35.86 7.43
CA ALA A 805 2.12 -35.69 8.08
C ALA A 805 3.18 -36.57 7.41
N ILE A 806 4.35 -36.01 7.13
CA ILE A 806 5.49 -36.73 6.57
C ILE A 806 6.62 -36.73 7.60
N PHE A 807 7.09 -37.92 7.98
CA PHE A 807 8.22 -38.06 8.89
C PHE A 807 9.38 -38.80 8.21
N ALA A 808 10.56 -38.20 8.24
CA ALA A 808 11.74 -38.71 7.55
C ALA A 808 12.68 -39.46 8.47
N PHE A 809 13.22 -40.58 7.96
CA PHE A 809 14.28 -41.35 8.60
C PHE A 809 15.48 -41.45 7.65
N GLN A 810 16.53 -40.69 7.93
CA GLN A 810 17.82 -40.77 7.25
C GLN A 810 18.58 -42.01 7.73
N LEU A 811 19.20 -42.73 6.80
CA LEU A 811 20.06 -43.86 7.13
C LEU A 811 21.14 -44.12 6.07
N ARG A 812 22.27 -44.63 6.52
CA ARG A 812 23.33 -45.20 5.66
C ARG A 812 23.60 -46.68 5.96
N ASN A 813 22.95 -47.23 6.99
CA ASN A 813 23.18 -48.57 7.51
C ASN A 813 21.94 -49.45 7.29
N PRO A 814 22.07 -50.79 7.36
CA PRO A 814 20.93 -51.70 7.42
C PRO A 814 19.92 -51.35 8.54
N VAL A 815 18.63 -51.58 8.29
CA VAL A 815 17.57 -51.33 9.28
C VAL A 815 17.48 -52.50 10.24
N HIS A 816 17.81 -52.29 11.52
CA HIS A 816 17.48 -53.20 12.62
C HIS A 816 16.26 -52.69 13.39
N ASN A 817 15.70 -53.51 14.29
CA ASN A 817 14.46 -53.19 14.99
C ASN A 817 14.60 -52.00 15.96
N GLY A 818 15.83 -51.61 16.33
CA GLY A 818 16.07 -50.34 17.03
C GLY A 818 15.69 -49.11 16.18
N HIS A 819 16.04 -49.10 14.89
CA HIS A 819 15.59 -48.05 13.96
C HIS A 819 14.08 -48.13 13.74
N ALA A 820 13.54 -49.35 13.59
CA ALA A 820 12.10 -49.56 13.46
C ALA A 820 11.33 -49.03 14.66
N LEU A 821 11.83 -49.21 15.88
CA LEU A 821 11.22 -48.68 17.10
C LEU A 821 11.08 -47.15 17.04
N LEU A 822 12.11 -46.43 16.59
CA LEU A 822 12.07 -44.97 16.42
C LEU A 822 10.99 -44.54 15.40
N MET A 823 10.93 -45.26 14.27
CA MET A 823 9.96 -44.97 13.20
C MET A 823 8.51 -45.29 13.62
N GLN A 824 8.29 -46.43 14.26
CA GLN A 824 6.98 -46.85 14.77
C GLN A 824 6.49 -45.93 15.90
N ASP A 825 7.38 -45.56 16.84
CA ASP A 825 7.04 -44.65 17.93
C ASP A 825 6.70 -43.25 17.42
N THR A 826 7.41 -42.78 16.39
CA THR A 826 7.08 -41.51 15.71
C THR A 826 5.68 -41.57 15.09
N LYS A 827 5.36 -42.61 14.31
CA LYS A 827 4.01 -42.80 13.73
C LYS A 827 2.94 -42.76 14.83
N ARG A 828 3.16 -43.47 15.94
CA ARG A 828 2.25 -43.48 17.10
C ARG A 828 2.01 -42.09 17.68
N ARG A 829 3.07 -41.32 17.97
CA ARG A 829 2.96 -39.95 18.50
C ARG A 829 2.20 -39.01 17.55
N LEU A 830 2.38 -39.16 16.24
CA LEU A 830 1.66 -38.35 15.25
C LEU A 830 0.17 -38.70 15.23
N LEU A 831 -0.19 -39.98 15.30
CA LEU A 831 -1.58 -40.40 15.42
C LEU A 831 -2.23 -39.86 16.71
N GLU A 832 -1.52 -39.89 17.84
CA GLU A 832 -1.95 -39.32 19.12
C GLU A 832 -2.18 -37.80 19.05
N ARG A 833 -1.39 -37.08 18.23
CA ARG A 833 -1.56 -35.64 17.96
C ARG A 833 -2.72 -35.31 17.02
N GLY A 834 -3.38 -36.31 16.44
CA GLY A 834 -4.58 -36.15 15.64
C GLY A 834 -4.39 -36.30 14.13
N TYR A 835 -3.16 -36.43 13.64
CA TYR A 835 -2.88 -36.78 12.24
C TYR A 835 -3.52 -38.13 11.91
N LYS A 836 -4.08 -38.26 10.70
CA LYS A 836 -4.85 -39.42 10.25
C LYS A 836 -4.07 -40.30 9.29
N LYS A 837 -3.17 -39.72 8.50
CA LYS A 837 -2.39 -40.45 7.49
C LYS A 837 -0.90 -40.05 7.52
N PRO A 838 -0.19 -40.33 8.65
CA PRO A 838 1.25 -40.12 8.72
C PRO A 838 2.00 -41.10 7.83
N VAL A 839 2.84 -40.59 6.92
CA VAL A 839 3.64 -41.36 5.97
C VAL A 839 5.13 -41.29 6.33
N LEU A 840 5.78 -42.45 6.40
CA LEU A 840 7.22 -42.58 6.60
C LEU A 840 7.94 -42.36 5.27
N LEU A 841 8.92 -41.46 5.26
CA LEU A 841 9.96 -41.38 4.24
C LEU A 841 11.20 -42.13 4.74
N LEU A 842 11.31 -43.42 4.38
CA LEU A 842 12.50 -44.23 4.65
C LEU A 842 13.55 -43.90 3.57
N HIS A 843 14.60 -43.19 3.97
CA HIS A 843 15.39 -42.43 3.00
C HIS A 843 16.88 -42.78 3.02
N PRO A 844 17.28 -43.99 2.58
CA PRO A 844 18.68 -44.38 2.51
C PRO A 844 19.51 -43.41 1.67
N LEU A 845 20.68 -43.04 2.17
CA LEU A 845 21.69 -42.30 1.39
C LEU A 845 22.32 -43.23 0.34
N GLY A 846 22.47 -42.73 -0.88
CA GLY A 846 23.00 -43.49 -2.02
C GLY A 846 24.09 -42.80 -2.83
N GLY A 847 24.58 -41.63 -2.41
CA GLY A 847 25.87 -41.12 -2.89
C GLY A 847 27.05 -41.90 -2.29
N TRP A 848 28.25 -41.35 -2.43
CA TRP A 848 29.48 -41.96 -1.93
C TRP A 848 29.39 -42.30 -0.43
N THR A 849 29.86 -43.50 -0.07
CA THR A 849 30.03 -43.98 1.31
C THR A 849 31.41 -44.60 1.47
N LYS A 850 31.94 -44.64 2.69
CA LYS A 850 33.26 -45.25 2.96
C LYS A 850 33.23 -46.77 2.74
N GLU A 851 34.39 -47.34 2.44
CA GLU A 851 34.54 -48.72 1.96
C GLU A 851 33.98 -49.81 2.91
N ASP A 852 33.98 -49.60 4.23
CA ASP A 852 33.53 -50.62 5.19
C ASP A 852 32.02 -50.57 5.51
N ASP A 853 31.28 -49.61 4.93
CA ASP A 853 29.82 -49.55 5.00
C ASP A 853 29.18 -50.56 4.01
N VAL A 854 27.94 -50.98 4.27
CA VAL A 854 27.25 -51.92 3.38
C VAL A 854 26.86 -51.20 2.07
N PRO A 855 27.20 -51.74 0.89
CA PRO A 855 26.85 -51.13 -0.39
C PRO A 855 25.36 -50.87 -0.55
N LEU A 856 25.02 -49.86 -1.35
CA LEU A 856 23.66 -49.36 -1.50
C LEU A 856 22.67 -50.43 -1.98
N ASP A 857 23.03 -51.22 -2.98
CA ASP A 857 22.19 -52.29 -3.54
C ASP A 857 21.83 -53.35 -2.51
N TRP A 858 22.78 -53.75 -1.66
CA TRP A 858 22.56 -54.66 -0.54
C TRP A 858 21.68 -54.05 0.55
N ARG A 859 21.85 -52.75 0.86
CA ARG A 859 20.95 -52.05 1.80
C ARG A 859 19.53 -51.97 1.27
N MET A 860 19.33 -51.67 -0.02
CA MET A 860 18.02 -51.62 -0.63
C MET A 860 17.30 -52.98 -0.59
N LYS A 861 18.01 -54.08 -0.90
CA LYS A 861 17.50 -55.45 -0.71
C LYS A 861 17.12 -55.72 0.74
N GLN A 862 17.95 -55.30 1.70
CA GLN A 862 17.70 -55.48 3.12
C GLN A 862 16.49 -54.69 3.60
N HIS A 863 16.30 -53.45 3.13
CA HIS A 863 15.16 -52.61 3.46
C HIS A 863 13.85 -53.16 2.88
N ALA A 864 13.89 -53.69 1.64
CA ALA A 864 12.76 -54.39 1.05
C ALA A 864 12.34 -55.59 1.91
N ALA A 865 13.30 -56.40 2.39
CA ALA A 865 13.02 -57.51 3.30
C ALA A 865 12.38 -57.07 4.62
N VAL A 866 12.77 -55.92 5.19
CA VAL A 866 12.14 -55.35 6.40
C VAL A 866 10.67 -54.98 6.16
N LEU A 867 10.35 -54.44 4.99
CA LEU A 867 8.97 -54.11 4.61
C LEU A 867 8.14 -55.36 4.30
N GLU A 868 8.72 -56.35 3.62
CA GLU A 868 8.06 -57.63 3.35
C GLU A 868 7.65 -58.38 4.62
N GLU A 869 8.42 -58.25 5.70
CA GLU A 869 8.09 -58.87 6.99
C GLU A 869 7.14 -58.03 7.85
N GLY A 870 6.66 -56.88 7.34
CA GLY A 870 5.71 -56.03 8.04
C GLY A 870 6.28 -55.34 9.30
N VAL A 871 7.61 -55.34 9.48
CA VAL A 871 8.26 -54.58 10.56
C VAL A 871 8.01 -53.08 10.36
N LEU A 872 8.05 -52.65 9.11
CA LEU A 872 7.52 -51.35 8.68
C LEU A 872 6.35 -51.59 7.74
N ASP A 873 5.34 -50.76 7.85
CA ASP A 873 4.12 -50.86 7.05
C ASP A 873 4.36 -50.31 5.64
N PRO A 874 4.29 -51.15 4.58
CA PRO A 874 4.58 -50.72 3.22
C PRO A 874 3.53 -49.75 2.64
N GLU A 875 2.27 -49.80 3.11
CA GLU A 875 1.22 -48.90 2.60
C GLU A 875 1.42 -47.45 3.03
N ASN A 876 2.09 -47.24 4.16
CA ASN A 876 2.37 -45.93 4.73
C ASN A 876 3.87 -45.60 4.74
N THR A 877 4.65 -46.22 3.84
CA THR A 877 6.10 -45.98 3.73
C THR A 877 6.50 -45.75 2.27
N ILE A 878 7.18 -44.63 2.02
CA ILE A 878 7.91 -44.39 0.77
C ILE A 878 9.38 -44.72 1.02
N VAL A 879 9.94 -45.60 0.19
CA VAL A 879 11.37 -45.85 0.11
C VAL A 879 11.95 -45.06 -1.06
N ALA A 880 12.91 -44.18 -0.78
CA ALA A 880 13.60 -43.40 -1.79
C ALA A 880 15.09 -43.27 -1.46
N ILE A 881 15.93 -43.07 -2.47
CA ILE A 881 17.37 -42.92 -2.33
C ILE A 881 17.73 -41.44 -2.35
N PHE A 882 18.41 -40.97 -1.30
CA PHE A 882 18.95 -39.61 -1.23
C PHE A 882 20.32 -39.57 -1.93
N PRO A 883 20.51 -38.74 -2.97
CA PRO A 883 21.69 -38.84 -3.84
C PRO A 883 22.98 -38.25 -3.25
N SER A 884 22.92 -37.56 -2.11
CA SER A 884 24.07 -36.86 -1.57
C SER A 884 25.20 -37.79 -1.13
N PRO A 885 26.47 -37.41 -1.34
CA PRO A 885 27.62 -38.04 -0.71
C PRO A 885 27.56 -37.97 0.82
N MET A 886 27.97 -39.04 1.51
CA MET A 886 28.09 -39.07 2.96
C MET A 886 29.43 -38.48 3.39
N MET A 887 29.41 -37.41 4.19
CA MET A 887 30.63 -36.71 4.63
C MET A 887 31.18 -37.23 5.96
N TYR A 888 30.38 -37.94 6.76
CA TYR A 888 30.69 -38.35 8.13
C TYR A 888 31.05 -37.17 9.06
N ALA A 889 30.39 -36.02 8.87
CA ALA A 889 30.67 -34.78 9.59
C ALA A 889 29.74 -34.52 10.80
N GLY A 890 29.07 -35.57 11.31
CA GLY A 890 28.36 -35.53 12.58
C GLY A 890 27.33 -34.39 12.71
N PRO A 891 27.41 -33.55 13.76
CA PRO A 891 26.49 -32.44 13.98
C PRO A 891 26.42 -31.40 12.85
N THR A 892 27.48 -31.25 12.05
CA THR A 892 27.48 -30.38 10.87
C THR A 892 26.63 -31.00 9.77
N GLU A 893 26.86 -32.27 9.45
CA GLU A 893 26.18 -32.95 8.34
C GLU A 893 24.73 -33.32 8.65
N VAL A 894 24.38 -33.62 9.91
CA VAL A 894 23.00 -33.97 10.24
C VAL A 894 22.02 -32.81 9.96
N GLN A 895 22.49 -31.57 10.03
CA GLN A 895 21.72 -30.38 9.61
C GLN A 895 21.42 -30.44 8.10
N TRP A 896 22.42 -30.79 7.26
CA TRP A 896 22.23 -31.00 5.83
C TRP A 896 21.24 -32.14 5.54
N HIS A 897 21.38 -33.29 6.22
CA HIS A 897 20.45 -34.41 6.07
C HIS A 897 19.01 -34.02 6.43
N CYS A 898 18.84 -33.16 7.44
CA CYS A 898 17.56 -32.65 7.88
C CYS A 898 16.96 -31.64 6.89
N ARG A 899 17.74 -30.62 6.51
CA ARG A 899 17.34 -29.60 5.53
C ARG A 899 16.91 -30.20 4.19
N ALA A 900 17.67 -31.16 3.66
CA ALA A 900 17.33 -31.82 2.41
C ALA A 900 15.94 -32.49 2.46
N ARG A 901 15.55 -33.03 3.63
CA ARG A 901 14.25 -33.70 3.82
C ARG A 901 13.13 -32.68 4.04
N MET A 902 13.43 -31.56 4.68
CA MET A 902 12.54 -30.39 4.70
C MET A 902 12.18 -29.96 3.28
N ILE A 903 13.18 -29.85 2.40
CA ILE A 903 12.98 -29.50 0.99
C ILE A 903 12.15 -30.55 0.26
N ALA A 904 12.31 -31.83 0.56
CA ALA A 904 11.45 -32.89 0.03
C ALA A 904 10.02 -32.92 0.63
N GLY A 905 9.69 -32.07 1.59
CA GLY A 905 8.35 -31.95 2.17
C GLY A 905 8.14 -32.72 3.47
N ALA A 906 9.20 -33.14 4.18
CA ALA A 906 9.07 -33.72 5.51
C ALA A 906 8.69 -32.66 6.55
N ASN A 907 7.67 -32.96 7.36
CA ASN A 907 7.24 -32.12 8.49
C ASN A 907 7.94 -32.52 9.80
N PHE A 908 8.42 -33.76 9.87
CA PHE A 908 9.08 -34.31 11.05
C PHE A 908 10.39 -34.99 10.66
N TYR A 909 11.43 -34.78 11.45
CA TYR A 909 12.73 -35.41 11.22
C TYR A 909 13.17 -36.21 12.44
N ILE A 910 13.34 -37.53 12.26
CA ILE A 910 13.79 -38.41 13.32
C ILE A 910 15.31 -38.31 13.46
N VAL A 911 15.79 -38.08 14.69
CA VAL A 911 17.22 -38.09 14.99
C VAL A 911 17.53 -38.97 16.20
N GLY A 912 18.49 -39.88 16.03
CA GLY A 912 18.98 -40.77 17.08
C GLY A 912 20.33 -40.32 17.67
N ARG A 913 21.05 -41.27 18.28
CA ARG A 913 22.42 -41.09 18.81
C ARG A 913 23.45 -41.02 17.67
N ASP A 914 24.42 -40.12 17.83
CA ASP A 914 25.59 -39.94 16.96
C ASP A 914 25.25 -39.92 15.45
N PRO A 915 24.28 -39.09 15.04
CA PRO A 915 23.87 -39.04 13.65
C PRO A 915 25.02 -38.51 12.80
N ALA A 916 25.23 -39.14 11.64
CA ALA A 916 26.33 -38.86 10.74
C ALA A 916 27.74 -38.99 11.35
N GLY A 917 27.87 -39.59 12.54
CA GLY A 917 29.17 -39.83 13.17
C GLY A 917 29.88 -41.08 12.66
N MET A 918 31.17 -41.13 12.97
CA MET A 918 32.03 -42.31 12.84
C MET A 918 33.12 -42.29 13.92
N PRO A 919 33.80 -43.41 14.21
CA PRO A 919 34.99 -43.38 15.05
C PRO A 919 36.11 -42.57 14.41
N HIS A 920 36.84 -41.80 15.21
CA HIS A 920 38.06 -41.11 14.80
C HIS A 920 39.08 -42.13 14.25
N PRO A 921 39.62 -41.93 13.03
CA PRO A 921 40.48 -42.92 12.38
C PRO A 921 41.70 -43.34 13.21
N GLU A 922 42.35 -42.38 13.88
CA GLU A 922 43.53 -42.65 14.73
C GLU A 922 43.17 -43.15 16.13
N THR A 923 42.35 -42.41 16.90
CA THR A 923 42.09 -42.72 18.32
C THR A 923 41.04 -43.80 18.56
N LYS A 924 40.27 -44.17 17.52
CA LYS A 924 39.15 -45.14 17.55
C LYS A 924 37.99 -44.78 18.49
N LYS A 925 38.01 -43.62 19.15
CA LYS A 925 36.86 -43.08 19.90
C LYS A 925 35.84 -42.46 18.94
N ASP A 926 34.58 -42.31 19.35
CA ASP A 926 33.59 -41.57 18.57
C ASP A 926 34.14 -40.16 18.24
N LEU A 927 34.07 -39.75 16.96
CA LEU A 927 34.61 -38.46 16.51
C LEU A 927 33.82 -37.28 17.09
N TYR A 928 32.52 -37.50 17.35
CA TYR A 928 31.62 -36.52 17.91
C TYR A 928 31.02 -37.01 19.22
N GLU A 929 30.61 -36.07 20.07
CA GLU A 929 29.83 -36.43 21.25
C GLU A 929 28.43 -36.91 20.78
N PRO A 930 27.95 -38.08 21.23
CA PRO A 930 26.78 -38.74 20.62
C PRO A 930 25.44 -38.01 20.75
N THR A 931 25.31 -37.03 21.65
CA THR A 931 24.11 -36.20 21.84
C THR A 931 24.15 -34.89 21.05
N HIS A 932 25.33 -34.47 20.56
CA HIS A 932 25.48 -33.19 19.89
C HIS A 932 24.60 -33.05 18.65
N GLY A 933 24.45 -34.10 17.84
CA GLY A 933 23.64 -34.03 16.62
C GLY A 933 22.18 -33.65 16.89
N GLY A 934 21.53 -34.29 17.87
CA GLY A 934 20.15 -33.95 18.25
C GLY A 934 20.03 -32.58 18.90
N LYS A 935 20.98 -32.19 19.77
CA LYS A 935 21.02 -30.87 20.40
C LYS A 935 21.18 -29.75 19.37
N VAL A 936 22.16 -29.88 18.47
CA VAL A 936 22.44 -28.89 17.42
C VAL A 936 21.25 -28.74 16.49
N LEU A 937 20.64 -29.84 16.03
CA LEU A 937 19.44 -29.77 15.18
C LEU A 937 18.28 -29.00 15.82
N THR A 938 18.04 -29.20 17.10
CA THR A 938 16.91 -28.57 17.81
C THR A 938 17.08 -27.05 17.94
N MET A 939 18.31 -26.55 17.86
CA MET A 939 18.64 -25.11 17.91
C MET A 939 19.14 -24.55 16.58
N ALA A 940 19.17 -25.36 15.52
CA ALA A 940 19.77 -24.98 14.25
C ALA A 940 18.91 -23.92 13.53
N PRO A 941 19.50 -22.78 13.13
CA PRO A 941 18.79 -21.75 12.38
C PRO A 941 18.34 -22.25 11.01
N GLY A 942 17.18 -21.79 10.53
CA GLY A 942 16.68 -22.05 9.17
C GLY A 942 16.01 -23.43 8.96
N LEU A 943 15.74 -24.19 10.02
CA LEU A 943 14.95 -25.44 10.01
C LEU A 943 13.54 -25.20 10.59
N THR A 944 12.78 -24.27 10.02
CA THR A 944 11.56 -23.74 10.65
C THR A 944 10.27 -24.45 10.25
N SER A 945 10.25 -25.19 9.14
CA SER A 945 9.07 -25.91 8.63
C SER A 945 9.07 -27.40 8.94
N LEU A 946 9.94 -27.84 9.85
CA LEU A 946 9.95 -29.21 10.37
C LEU A 946 10.13 -29.23 11.89
N GLU A 947 9.57 -30.25 12.54
CA GLU A 947 9.83 -30.57 13.95
C GLU A 947 10.87 -31.69 14.07
N ILE A 948 11.86 -31.47 14.94
CA ILE A 948 12.86 -32.49 15.27
C ILE A 948 12.27 -33.46 16.30
N ILE A 949 12.32 -34.76 16.02
CA ILE A 949 11.91 -35.81 16.95
C ILE A 949 13.16 -36.53 17.46
N PRO A 950 13.73 -36.08 18.60
CA PRO A 950 14.92 -36.70 19.17
C PRO A 950 14.56 -37.98 19.92
N PHE A 951 15.41 -38.98 19.77
CA PHE A 951 15.30 -40.23 20.49
C PHE A 951 16.55 -40.54 21.31
N ARG A 952 16.32 -41.17 22.47
CA ARG A 952 17.38 -41.83 23.24
C ARG A 952 17.82 -43.10 22.50
N VAL A 953 18.95 -43.64 22.92
CA VAL A 953 19.51 -44.86 22.35
C VAL A 953 18.51 -46.01 22.47
N ALA A 954 18.28 -46.73 21.37
CA ALA A 954 17.58 -48.00 21.40
C ALA A 954 18.60 -49.15 21.44
N ALA A 955 18.41 -50.11 22.34
CA ALA A 955 19.26 -51.28 22.52
C ALA A 955 18.41 -52.53 22.75
N TYR A 956 19.01 -53.72 22.62
CA TYR A 956 18.27 -54.96 22.79
C TYR A 956 18.06 -55.24 24.30
N ASN A 957 16.81 -55.23 24.77
CA ASN A 957 16.50 -55.58 26.15
C ASN A 957 16.34 -57.11 26.25
N ARG A 958 17.24 -57.76 26.99
CA ARG A 958 17.32 -59.22 27.15
C ARG A 958 16.11 -59.80 27.89
N VAL A 959 15.48 -59.01 28.77
CA VAL A 959 14.29 -59.41 29.53
C VAL A 959 13.06 -59.37 28.63
N LYS A 960 12.88 -58.30 27.87
CA LYS A 960 11.75 -58.12 26.94
C LYS A 960 11.91 -58.90 25.63
N LYS A 961 13.12 -59.38 25.32
CA LYS A 961 13.50 -60.03 24.05
C LYS A 961 13.11 -59.19 22.82
N ALA A 962 13.34 -57.88 22.93
CA ALA A 962 12.99 -56.91 21.91
C ALA A 962 13.88 -55.67 22.02
N MET A 963 13.89 -54.84 20.98
CA MET A 963 14.52 -53.53 21.03
C MET A 963 13.69 -52.58 21.89
N ASP A 964 14.35 -51.85 22.79
CA ASP A 964 13.71 -50.90 23.71
C ASP A 964 14.60 -49.67 23.94
N PHE A 965 14.04 -48.58 24.45
CA PHE A 965 14.80 -47.39 24.80
C PHE A 965 15.67 -47.66 26.04
N TYR A 966 16.97 -47.39 25.91
CA TYR A 966 17.95 -47.62 26.96
C TYR A 966 17.63 -46.86 28.25
N ASP A 967 17.75 -47.57 29.36
CA ASP A 967 17.55 -47.07 30.71
C ASP A 967 18.84 -47.28 31.53
N LYS A 968 19.41 -46.19 32.05
CA LYS A 968 20.67 -46.22 32.80
C LYS A 968 20.53 -46.98 34.12
N GLU A 969 19.36 -46.91 34.76
CA GLU A 969 19.11 -47.59 36.04
C GLU A 969 19.02 -49.12 35.86
N ARG A 970 18.68 -49.56 34.65
CA ARG A 970 18.52 -50.98 34.28
C ARG A 970 19.56 -51.43 33.27
N HIS A 971 20.78 -50.87 33.33
CA HIS A 971 21.86 -51.14 32.35
C HIS A 971 22.08 -52.64 32.09
N GLY A 972 22.05 -53.48 33.14
CA GLY A 972 22.28 -54.92 33.02
C GLY A 972 21.24 -55.69 32.18
N GLU A 973 20.08 -55.09 31.89
CA GLU A 973 19.05 -55.68 31.01
C GLU A 973 19.35 -55.45 29.53
N PHE A 974 20.24 -54.52 29.18
CA PHE A 974 20.46 -54.09 27.79
C PHE A 974 21.74 -54.65 27.18
N GLU A 975 21.64 -55.06 25.92
CA GLU A 975 22.77 -55.48 25.09
C GLU A 975 22.92 -54.55 23.88
N PHE A 976 24.14 -54.03 23.70
CA PHE A 976 24.52 -53.20 22.57
C PHE A 976 25.22 -54.07 21.51
N ILE A 977 24.55 -54.28 20.38
CA ILE A 977 25.11 -55.01 19.24
C ILE A 977 25.66 -53.98 18.26
N SER A 978 26.98 -53.76 18.29
CA SER A 978 27.66 -52.84 17.37
C SER A 978 27.65 -53.38 15.94
N GLY A 979 27.86 -52.51 14.94
CA GLY A 979 28.05 -52.94 13.56
C GLY A 979 29.18 -53.96 13.39
N THR A 980 30.26 -53.84 14.18
CA THR A 980 31.35 -54.83 14.18
C THR A 980 30.91 -56.18 14.73
N LYS A 981 30.11 -56.20 15.82
CA LYS A 981 29.55 -57.47 16.35
C LYS A 981 28.57 -58.08 15.35
N MET A 982 27.72 -57.26 14.73
CA MET A 982 26.80 -57.68 13.67
C MET A 982 27.55 -58.33 12.49
N ARG A 983 28.62 -57.68 12.01
CA ARG A 983 29.52 -58.21 10.97
C ARG A 983 30.14 -59.54 11.38
N SER A 984 30.59 -59.66 12.63
CA SER A 984 31.17 -60.90 13.15
C SER A 984 30.16 -62.04 13.12
N LEU A 985 28.94 -61.80 13.62
CA LEU A 985 27.86 -62.80 13.63
C LEU A 985 27.49 -63.24 12.21
N ALA A 986 27.32 -62.28 11.29
CA ALA A 986 27.01 -62.57 9.91
C ALA A 986 28.13 -63.38 9.21
N ARG A 987 29.40 -63.09 9.52
CA ARG A 987 30.57 -63.83 8.99
C ARG A 987 30.74 -65.23 9.57
N SER A 988 30.29 -65.47 10.80
CA SER A 988 30.35 -66.79 11.45
C SER A 988 29.10 -67.64 11.19
N GLY A 989 28.09 -67.10 10.49
CA GLY A 989 26.80 -67.77 10.27
C GLY A 989 25.90 -67.80 11.50
N GLU A 990 26.21 -67.02 12.53
CA GLU A 990 25.40 -66.90 13.75
C GLU A 990 24.27 -65.88 13.56
N ASN A 991 23.11 -66.13 14.17
CA ASN A 991 22.02 -65.17 14.19
C ASN A 991 22.17 -64.20 15.38
N PRO A 992 21.79 -62.92 15.24
CA PRO A 992 21.61 -62.03 16.37
C PRO A 992 20.44 -62.54 17.24
N PRO A 993 20.29 -62.03 18.47
CA PRO A 993 19.14 -62.35 19.32
C PRO A 993 17.81 -62.10 18.60
N ASP A 994 16.86 -63.00 18.77
CA ASP A 994 15.50 -62.88 18.22
C ASP A 994 14.89 -61.52 18.58
N GLY A 995 14.33 -60.81 17.59
CA GLY A 995 13.78 -59.47 17.79
C GLY A 995 14.78 -58.33 17.64
N PHE A 996 16.07 -58.60 17.39
CA PHE A 996 17.04 -57.57 17.02
C PHE A 996 16.85 -57.04 15.59
N MET A 997 16.60 -57.93 14.63
CA MET A 997 16.36 -57.62 13.22
C MET A 997 15.39 -58.65 12.63
N ALA A 998 14.63 -58.25 11.60
CA ALA A 998 13.75 -59.15 10.87
C ALA A 998 14.56 -60.32 10.24
N PRO A 999 14.14 -61.60 10.37
CA PRO A 999 14.88 -62.76 9.87
C PRO A 999 15.26 -62.74 8.39
N LYS A 1000 14.35 -62.37 7.48
CA LYS A 1000 14.66 -62.19 6.04
C LYS A 1000 15.67 -61.08 5.84
N ALA A 1001 15.55 -59.99 6.58
CA ALA A 1001 16.48 -58.87 6.49
C ALA A 1001 17.89 -59.25 7.00
N TRP A 1002 17.98 -60.08 8.05
CA TRP A 1002 19.23 -60.67 8.51
C TRP A 1002 19.85 -61.59 7.45
N LYS A 1003 19.04 -62.43 6.80
CA LYS A 1003 19.50 -63.32 5.73
C LYS A 1003 20.19 -62.57 4.59
N VAL A 1004 19.65 -61.43 4.17
CA VAL A 1004 20.28 -60.57 3.14
C VAL A 1004 21.67 -60.09 3.59
N LEU A 1005 21.83 -59.71 4.86
CA LEU A 1005 23.14 -59.31 5.40
C LEU A 1005 24.11 -60.48 5.51
N ALA A 1006 23.63 -61.64 5.97
CA ALA A 1006 24.44 -62.86 6.04
C ALA A 1006 24.96 -63.26 4.65
N GLU A 1007 24.12 -63.18 3.61
CA GLU A 1007 24.52 -63.43 2.22
C GLU A 1007 25.59 -62.45 1.74
N TYR A 1008 25.43 -61.15 2.00
CA TYR A 1008 26.45 -60.13 1.69
C TYR A 1008 27.79 -60.40 2.39
N TYR A 1009 27.77 -60.63 3.71
CA TYR A 1009 29.02 -60.84 4.44
C TYR A 1009 29.69 -62.18 4.10
N SER A 1010 28.91 -63.18 3.67
CA SER A 1010 29.42 -64.43 3.14
C SER A 1010 30.03 -64.27 1.74
N SER A 1011 29.52 -63.35 0.90
CA SER A 1011 30.11 -63.10 -0.42
C SER A 1011 31.51 -62.47 -0.31
N LEU A 1012 31.73 -61.59 0.68
CA LEU A 1012 33.05 -61.01 0.95
C LEU A 1012 34.12 -62.04 1.35
N GLN A 1013 33.72 -63.20 1.90
CA GLN A 1013 34.64 -64.29 2.25
C GLN A 1013 35.02 -65.17 1.05
N LYS A 1014 34.24 -65.14 -0.05
CA LYS A 1014 34.54 -65.92 -1.26
C LYS A 1014 35.54 -65.22 -2.19
N ASP A 1015 35.67 -63.90 -2.06
CA ASP A 1015 36.59 -63.06 -2.83
C ASP A 1015 37.92 -62.77 -2.10
N GLN A 1016 38.12 -63.37 -0.90
CA GLN A 1016 39.41 -63.49 -0.19
C GLN A 1016 39.95 -64.91 -0.34
#